data_AF-A0A395HB41-F1
#
_entry.id   AF-A0A395HB41-F1
#
_cell.length_a   1.000
_cell.length_b   1.000
_cell.length_c   1.000
_cell.angle_alpha   90.00
_cell.angle_beta   90.00
_cell.angle_gamma   90.00
#
_symmetry.space_group_name_H-M   'P 1'
#
loop_
_entity.id
_entity.type
_entity.pdbx_description
1 polymer ?
#
loop_
_entity_poly.entity_id
_entity_poly.type
_entity_poly.pdbx_seq_one_letter_code
_entity_poly.pdbx_strand_id
1 'polypeptide(L)'
;MRPDTPRDPVTGPEAGPASPYPIRLSGPVIKGFGRGSKELGIPTANIPADELAKYPDLSVGVYYGVVALDPSRFASPEPILPAVLSIGYNPFYKNETKSIEIHLMPPLSAPSPTATADGPVTFHKMPDFYGTPLNLLLLGYIRPEFDYVSLEALVEDIRVDCEVARRSLQRPAYACYLAGKEDETCPEDVRGEIRWLTRFESMERLRQHLRRRRSSASSSTPLQSPPTLSASEKRRREAEACPPRRLYLTSDTPDFDPGILSRFRAEGFNVEYLPFPGSNHNDPDRDRKELEYLLHEREDDLEPGERYAVVAYNKPAHLLLESHHQPSTATNPFPRLCALVAYYPDGPSPSPSPSSSTTTPPTADTTTTTTTTSSTTTPTTYPPSVPLLPIQIHLARTNTNSSNNPTTDAIHIRKRHRCHIFYYPESTARFAEPTSPTYDRLSARLAWSRALEALKRGFGWPGTRWGVPDVEAVWEEYWRCLSGPASSSGGENAVDPGVRAREEEDERSRRAAEIVGLMVGSGMGVQLESLAMDSSQSGSGSQSYSGSGNGNGSGSIRSPGGGGISHVSETCTVEENPMVNCVPTCAGAHTPSTLTKFYTHQFLPLSPPNQNQTIRLLSRTTGPDRIVDELLLSFTHTHEIPWLLPHVPPTDRPVRVALVMAASFCAGKLARLNIYWDQASVLVQVGLRTVERLPVVGGEGVERVLS
;
A
#
# COMPACT_ATOMS: atom_id res chain seq x y z
N MET A 1 8.54 -21.96 -43.50
CA MET A 1 8.81 -23.42 -43.49
C MET A 1 10.32 -23.68 -43.53
N ARG A 2 10.81 -24.59 -42.67
CA ARG A 2 12.22 -24.99 -42.53
C ARG A 2 12.79 -25.63 -43.82
N PRO A 3 13.95 -25.21 -44.35
CA PRO A 3 14.60 -25.86 -45.50
C PRO A 3 15.21 -27.22 -45.15
N ASP A 4 15.16 -28.19 -46.08
CA ASP A 4 15.72 -29.54 -45.91
C ASP A 4 17.23 -29.65 -46.18
N THR A 5 17.90 -28.53 -46.49
CA THR A 5 19.34 -28.49 -46.78
C THR A 5 20.18 -28.29 -45.52
N PRO A 6 21.39 -28.89 -45.43
CA PRO A 6 22.34 -28.60 -44.34
C PRO A 6 22.64 -27.11 -44.23
N ARG A 7 22.63 -26.58 -43.00
CA ARG A 7 22.91 -25.17 -42.72
C ARG A 7 24.42 -24.92 -42.68
N ASP A 8 24.83 -23.74 -43.15
CA ASP A 8 26.23 -23.33 -43.09
C ASP A 8 26.73 -23.28 -41.64
N PRO A 9 27.96 -23.78 -41.36
CA PRO A 9 28.47 -23.88 -40.00
C PRO A 9 28.88 -22.52 -39.39
N VAL A 10 28.98 -21.47 -40.20
CA VAL A 10 29.34 -20.09 -39.83
C VAL A 10 28.52 -19.11 -40.66
N THR A 11 28.35 -17.88 -40.18
CA THR A 11 27.66 -16.80 -40.90
C THR A 11 28.40 -15.46 -40.78
N GLY A 12 28.23 -14.55 -41.74
CA GLY A 12 28.89 -13.24 -41.78
C GLY A 12 30.31 -13.28 -42.38
N PRO A 13 30.88 -12.11 -42.73
CA PRO A 13 32.15 -12.02 -43.44
C PRO A 13 33.35 -12.45 -42.59
N GLU A 14 34.39 -13.01 -43.21
CA GLU A 14 35.66 -13.34 -42.52
C GLU A 14 36.39 -12.11 -41.97
N ALA A 15 36.19 -10.93 -42.58
CA ALA A 15 36.83 -9.68 -42.18
C ALA A 15 36.22 -9.04 -40.92
N GLY A 16 35.14 -9.60 -40.35
CA GLY A 16 34.42 -9.04 -39.20
C GLY A 16 33.00 -8.58 -39.54
N PRO A 17 32.28 -8.01 -38.56
CA PRO A 17 30.91 -7.52 -38.76
C PRO A 17 30.88 -6.45 -39.86
N ALA A 18 30.05 -6.68 -40.89
CA ALA A 18 29.79 -5.71 -41.94
C ALA A 18 28.55 -4.87 -41.62
N SER A 19 28.49 -3.64 -42.14
CA SER A 19 27.33 -2.75 -41.99
C SER A 19 26.02 -3.50 -42.28
N PRO A 20 25.00 -3.42 -41.39
CA PRO A 20 24.83 -2.45 -40.30
C PRO A 20 25.42 -2.85 -38.93
N TYR A 21 26.16 -3.95 -38.83
CA TYR A 21 26.77 -4.40 -37.57
C TYR A 21 28.10 -3.69 -37.30
N PRO A 22 28.49 -3.45 -36.03
CA PRO A 22 27.80 -3.83 -34.79
C PRO A 22 26.61 -2.91 -34.44
N ILE A 23 25.52 -3.50 -33.95
CA ILE A 23 24.32 -2.75 -33.50
C ILE A 23 24.25 -2.77 -31.97
N ARG A 24 24.10 -1.57 -31.38
CA ARG A 24 24.03 -1.35 -29.93
C ARG A 24 22.59 -1.35 -29.44
N LEU A 25 22.26 -2.26 -28.53
CA LEU A 25 20.96 -2.31 -27.84
C LEU A 25 21.18 -2.44 -26.34
N SER A 26 20.36 -1.77 -25.54
CA SER A 26 20.45 -1.74 -24.09
C SER A 26 19.07 -1.73 -23.46
N GLY A 27 18.93 -2.41 -22.32
CA GLY A 27 17.67 -2.44 -21.60
C GLY A 27 17.72 -3.30 -20.35
N PRO A 28 16.79 -3.10 -19.40
CA PRO A 28 16.65 -4.00 -18.27
C PRO A 28 16.12 -5.36 -18.75
N VAL A 29 16.59 -6.45 -18.14
CA VAL A 29 16.06 -7.79 -18.42
C VAL A 29 14.64 -7.91 -17.88
N ILE A 30 13.65 -8.06 -18.76
CA ILE A 30 12.23 -8.22 -18.42
C ILE A 30 11.79 -9.69 -18.50
N LYS A 31 10.65 -10.01 -17.90
CA LYS A 31 10.05 -11.35 -18.03
C LYS A 31 9.32 -11.44 -19.37
N GLY A 32 9.63 -12.49 -20.14
CA GLY A 32 8.85 -12.86 -21.33
C GLY A 32 7.65 -13.75 -20.98
N PHE A 33 6.95 -14.25 -22.00
CA PHE A 33 5.74 -15.08 -21.87
C PHE A 33 5.95 -16.49 -21.29
N GLY A 34 7.16 -16.82 -20.82
CA GLY A 34 7.44 -18.06 -20.09
C GLY A 34 7.37 -19.36 -20.90
N ARG A 35 7.06 -19.31 -22.21
CA ARG A 35 7.03 -20.49 -23.10
C ARG A 35 8.40 -21.15 -23.26
N GLY A 36 9.45 -20.38 -23.57
CA GLY A 36 10.78 -20.94 -23.86
C GLY A 36 11.48 -21.60 -22.67
N SER A 37 11.42 -20.99 -21.48
CA SER A 37 12.18 -21.48 -20.32
C SER A 37 11.51 -22.60 -19.54
N LYS A 38 10.17 -22.69 -19.56
CA LYS A 38 9.40 -23.73 -18.84
C LYS A 38 9.03 -24.95 -19.70
N GLU A 39 8.81 -24.78 -21.02
CA GLU A 39 8.39 -25.87 -21.91
C GLU A 39 9.55 -26.42 -22.76
N LEU A 40 10.52 -25.58 -23.18
CA LEU A 40 11.66 -25.99 -24.04
C LEU A 40 12.97 -26.20 -23.28
N GLY A 41 13.07 -25.73 -22.03
CA GLY A 41 14.32 -25.76 -21.26
C GLY A 41 15.39 -24.77 -21.76
N ILE A 42 15.01 -23.77 -22.57
CA ILE A 42 15.91 -22.76 -23.15
C ILE A 42 15.69 -21.43 -22.43
N PRO A 43 16.56 -21.04 -21.48
CA PRO A 43 16.40 -19.78 -20.76
C PRO A 43 16.73 -18.59 -21.67
N THR A 44 15.73 -17.74 -21.92
CA THR A 44 15.88 -16.50 -22.69
C THR A 44 15.61 -15.26 -21.82
N ALA A 45 16.52 -14.29 -21.90
CA ALA A 45 16.38 -12.95 -21.32
C ALA A 45 15.69 -12.04 -22.33
N ASN A 46 14.66 -11.31 -21.91
CA ASN A 46 13.95 -10.37 -22.77
C ASN A 46 14.41 -8.94 -22.47
N ILE A 47 14.49 -8.06 -23.46
CA ILE A 47 14.72 -6.62 -23.24
C ILE A 47 13.65 -5.79 -23.97
N PRO A 48 13.33 -4.56 -23.50
CA PRO A 48 12.38 -3.67 -24.16
C PRO A 48 12.77 -3.39 -25.61
N ALA A 49 11.76 -3.26 -26.48
CA ALA A 49 11.95 -3.07 -27.91
C ALA A 49 12.13 -1.60 -28.33
N ASP A 50 12.12 -0.66 -27.38
CA ASP A 50 12.17 0.79 -27.65
C ASP A 50 13.39 1.20 -28.49
N GLU A 51 14.51 0.49 -28.33
CA GLU A 51 15.74 0.75 -29.08
C GLU A 51 15.72 0.18 -30.51
N LEU A 52 14.86 -0.81 -30.81
CA LEU A 52 14.71 -1.34 -32.17
C LEU A 52 14.09 -0.33 -33.13
N ALA A 53 13.35 0.66 -32.64
CA ALA A 53 12.81 1.74 -33.45
C ALA A 53 13.92 2.56 -34.14
N LYS A 54 15.15 2.54 -33.61
CA LYS A 54 16.33 3.18 -34.23
C LYS A 54 16.84 2.41 -35.47
N TYR A 55 16.41 1.16 -35.63
CA TYR A 55 16.87 0.23 -36.67
C TYR A 55 15.66 -0.38 -37.41
N PRO A 56 14.87 0.44 -38.14
CA PRO A 56 13.63 -0.03 -38.78
C PRO A 56 13.88 -1.14 -39.81
N ASP A 57 15.02 -1.08 -40.50
CA ASP A 57 15.44 -2.02 -41.54
C ASP A 57 15.92 -3.38 -41.00
N LEU A 58 16.01 -3.54 -39.67
CA LEU A 58 16.45 -4.80 -39.07
C LEU A 58 15.37 -5.87 -39.26
N SER A 59 15.72 -6.94 -39.99
CA SER A 59 14.80 -8.02 -40.34
C SER A 59 14.38 -8.86 -39.13
N VAL A 60 13.25 -9.54 -39.24
CA VAL A 60 12.80 -10.51 -38.23
C VAL A 60 13.54 -11.84 -38.43
N GLY A 61 14.05 -12.43 -37.35
CA GLY A 61 14.86 -13.65 -37.41
C GLY A 61 15.86 -13.79 -36.26
N VAL A 62 16.81 -14.69 -36.44
CA VAL A 62 17.81 -15.10 -35.44
C VAL A 62 19.15 -14.42 -35.71
N TYR A 63 19.79 -13.90 -34.67
CA TYR A 63 21.04 -13.17 -34.69
C TYR A 63 22.03 -13.72 -33.66
N TYR A 64 23.30 -13.35 -33.79
CA TYR A 64 24.34 -13.61 -32.79
C TYR A 64 25.06 -12.32 -32.38
N GLY A 65 25.58 -12.33 -31.16
CA GLY A 65 26.20 -11.16 -30.57
C GLY A 65 26.90 -11.44 -29.25
N VAL A 66 27.23 -10.36 -28.55
CA VAL A 66 27.86 -10.38 -27.23
C VAL A 66 27.11 -9.50 -26.26
N VAL A 67 27.08 -9.90 -24.99
CA VAL A 67 26.30 -9.27 -23.94
C VAL A 67 27.17 -8.97 -22.73
N ALA A 68 26.96 -7.82 -22.09
CA ALA A 68 27.44 -7.54 -20.74
C ALA A 68 26.25 -7.27 -19.81
N LEU A 69 26.37 -7.73 -18.56
CA LEU A 69 25.42 -7.48 -17.48
C LEU A 69 26.02 -6.48 -16.49
N ASP A 70 25.19 -5.65 -15.87
CA ASP A 70 25.65 -4.71 -14.84
C ASP A 70 26.27 -5.46 -13.64
N PRO A 71 27.58 -5.32 -13.39
CA PRO A 71 28.28 -6.05 -12.33
C PRO A 71 27.82 -5.65 -10.93
N SER A 72 27.16 -4.49 -10.77
CA SER A 72 26.58 -4.05 -9.50
C SER A 72 25.30 -4.81 -9.11
N ARG A 73 24.67 -5.48 -10.09
CA ARG A 73 23.39 -6.20 -9.94
C ARG A 73 23.56 -7.71 -10.08
N PHE A 74 24.44 -8.15 -10.98
CA PHE A 74 24.69 -9.56 -11.22
C PHE A 74 26.17 -9.81 -11.52
N ALA A 75 26.82 -10.63 -10.70
CA ALA A 75 28.21 -11.02 -10.89
C ALA A 75 28.29 -12.23 -11.84
N SER A 76 28.73 -12.01 -13.08
CA SER A 76 29.05 -13.07 -14.03
C SER A 76 30.55 -13.44 -13.97
N PRO A 77 30.90 -14.71 -14.27
CA PRO A 77 32.28 -15.17 -14.25
C PRO A 77 33.15 -14.52 -15.35
N GLU A 78 32.55 -14.20 -16.49
CA GLU A 78 33.16 -13.39 -17.54
C GLU A 78 32.40 -12.06 -17.70
N PRO A 79 33.08 -10.94 -17.96
CA PRO A 79 32.45 -9.63 -18.09
C PRO A 79 31.60 -9.50 -19.35
N ILE A 80 31.89 -10.31 -20.37
CA ILE A 80 31.19 -10.33 -21.65
C ILE A 80 30.90 -11.78 -21.99
N LEU A 81 29.65 -12.07 -22.35
CA LEU A 81 29.17 -13.41 -22.67
C LEU A 81 28.71 -13.48 -24.14
N PRO A 82 28.95 -14.61 -24.83
CA PRO A 82 28.37 -14.84 -26.15
C PRO A 82 26.85 -15.03 -26.05
N ALA A 83 26.10 -14.63 -27.08
CA ALA A 83 24.65 -14.74 -27.09
C ALA A 83 24.08 -15.08 -28.48
N VAL A 84 22.99 -15.83 -28.48
CA VAL A 84 22.07 -15.98 -29.62
C VAL A 84 20.78 -15.27 -29.27
N LEU A 85 20.16 -14.57 -30.21
CA LEU A 85 18.89 -13.89 -29.96
C LEU A 85 17.91 -14.04 -31.12
N SER A 86 16.63 -13.99 -30.80
CA SER A 86 15.53 -13.91 -31.76
C SER A 86 14.90 -12.53 -31.71
N ILE A 87 14.68 -11.92 -32.88
CA ILE A 87 13.91 -10.70 -33.04
C ILE A 87 12.65 -11.06 -33.82
N GLY A 88 11.50 -10.97 -33.17
CA GLY A 88 10.20 -11.36 -33.75
C GLY A 88 9.10 -10.34 -33.45
N TYR A 89 7.87 -10.61 -33.88
CA TYR A 89 6.70 -9.80 -33.48
C TYR A 89 5.98 -10.45 -32.30
N ASN A 90 5.50 -9.62 -31.38
CA ASN A 90 4.71 -10.10 -30.25
C ASN A 90 3.27 -10.45 -30.69
N PRO A 91 2.82 -11.71 -30.61
CA PRO A 91 1.49 -12.12 -31.09
C PRO A 91 0.32 -11.62 -30.20
N PHE A 92 0.57 -11.08 -29.01
CA PHE A 92 -0.47 -10.65 -28.06
C PHE A 92 -0.95 -9.20 -28.27
N TYR A 93 -0.13 -8.34 -28.83
CA TYR A 93 -0.52 -6.97 -29.16
C TYR A 93 -0.91 -6.95 -30.64
N LYS A 94 -2.13 -6.53 -30.98
CA LYS A 94 -2.53 -6.24 -32.37
C LYS A 94 -1.78 -5.01 -32.97
N ASN A 95 -0.64 -4.64 -32.39
CA ASN A 95 0.26 -3.57 -32.80
C ASN A 95 1.68 -4.12 -33.02
N GLU A 96 2.37 -3.54 -33.99
CA GLU A 96 3.59 -3.98 -34.69
C GLU A 96 4.90 -3.90 -33.86
N THR A 97 4.87 -4.11 -32.55
CA THR A 97 6.08 -4.00 -31.72
C THR A 97 6.90 -5.29 -31.77
N LYS A 98 8.14 -5.20 -32.28
CA LYS A 98 9.12 -6.29 -32.27
C LYS A 98 9.49 -6.66 -30.82
N SER A 99 9.92 -7.89 -30.55
CA SER A 99 10.46 -8.36 -29.27
C SER A 99 11.88 -8.89 -29.46
N ILE A 100 12.70 -8.85 -28.40
CA ILE A 100 14.06 -9.41 -28.40
C ILE A 100 14.15 -10.48 -27.30
N GLU A 101 14.46 -11.71 -27.70
CA GLU A 101 14.69 -12.84 -26.80
C GLU A 101 16.14 -13.30 -26.91
N ILE A 102 16.90 -13.23 -25.82
CA ILE A 102 18.35 -13.44 -25.80
C ILE A 102 18.69 -14.69 -24.98
N HIS A 103 19.31 -15.68 -25.60
CA HIS A 103 19.92 -16.82 -24.92
C HIS A 103 21.41 -16.57 -24.68
N LEU A 104 21.81 -16.53 -23.41
CA LEU A 104 23.20 -16.35 -22.99
C LEU A 104 23.95 -17.68 -23.01
N MET A 105 24.93 -17.77 -23.90
CA MET A 105 25.74 -18.95 -24.13
C MET A 105 26.88 -19.03 -23.10
N PRO A 106 27.43 -20.23 -22.85
CA PRO A 106 28.61 -20.36 -22.01
C PRO A 106 29.83 -19.75 -22.73
N PRO A 107 30.89 -19.38 -21.99
CA PRO A 107 32.14 -18.91 -22.57
C PRO A 107 32.66 -19.79 -23.73
N LEU A 108 33.35 -19.18 -24.68
CA LEU A 108 33.91 -19.90 -25.83
C LEU A 108 35.02 -20.90 -25.43
N SER A 109 35.53 -20.79 -24.20
CA SER A 109 36.49 -21.71 -23.58
C SER A 109 35.84 -22.98 -23.00
N ALA A 110 34.54 -22.94 -22.66
CA ALA A 110 33.79 -24.08 -22.13
C ALA A 110 33.42 -25.06 -23.27
N PRO A 111 33.26 -26.38 -23.02
CA PRO A 111 32.79 -27.30 -24.07
C PRO A 111 31.42 -26.89 -24.61
N SER A 112 31.14 -27.17 -25.89
CA SER A 112 29.83 -26.86 -26.48
C SER A 112 28.74 -27.62 -25.70
N PRO A 113 27.70 -26.94 -25.18
CA PRO A 113 26.64 -27.58 -24.38
C PRO A 113 25.83 -28.60 -25.20
N THR A 114 26.02 -28.61 -26.52
CA THR A 114 25.27 -29.44 -27.47
C THR A 114 26.11 -30.55 -28.11
N ALA A 115 27.25 -30.90 -27.49
CA ALA A 115 28.29 -31.76 -28.08
C ALA A 115 28.05 -33.27 -27.96
N THR A 116 27.14 -33.75 -27.12
CA THR A 116 26.85 -35.19 -27.03
C THR A 116 25.83 -35.60 -28.08
N ALA A 117 26.29 -36.26 -29.15
CA ALA A 117 25.46 -36.75 -30.24
C ALA A 117 24.34 -37.73 -29.81
N ASP A 118 24.47 -38.36 -28.63
CA ASP A 118 23.58 -39.42 -28.12
C ASP A 118 22.86 -39.07 -26.80
N GLY A 119 22.85 -37.79 -26.38
CA GLY A 119 22.24 -37.33 -25.12
C GLY A 119 21.10 -36.32 -25.31
N PRO A 120 20.23 -36.12 -24.29
CA PRO A 120 19.19 -35.09 -24.35
C PRO A 120 19.82 -33.70 -24.48
N VAL A 121 19.33 -32.90 -25.42
CA VAL A 121 19.82 -31.52 -25.67
C VAL A 121 19.57 -30.67 -24.42
N THR A 122 20.62 -30.14 -23.82
CA THR A 122 20.54 -29.25 -22.65
C THR A 122 21.17 -27.90 -22.97
N PHE A 123 20.47 -26.83 -22.58
CA PHE A 123 20.93 -25.47 -22.81
C PHE A 123 21.55 -24.87 -21.55
N HIS A 124 22.47 -23.93 -21.75
CA HIS A 124 23.16 -23.28 -20.64
C HIS A 124 22.18 -22.46 -19.80
N LYS A 125 22.21 -22.66 -18.48
CA LYS A 125 21.28 -22.02 -17.55
C LYS A 125 22.04 -21.26 -16.48
N MET A 126 21.76 -19.97 -16.41
CA MET A 126 22.22 -19.08 -15.33
C MET A 126 21.09 -18.85 -14.33
N PRO A 127 21.40 -18.41 -13.08
CA PRO A 127 20.39 -17.92 -12.15
C PRO A 127 19.57 -16.79 -12.77
N ASP A 128 18.33 -16.61 -12.33
CA ASP A 128 17.47 -15.53 -12.85
C ASP A 128 18.05 -14.15 -12.48
N PHE A 129 18.20 -13.27 -13.47
CA PHE A 129 18.75 -11.90 -13.31
C PHE A 129 17.79 -10.81 -13.82
N TYR A 130 16.48 -11.02 -13.66
CA TYR A 130 15.46 -10.03 -14.04
C TYR A 130 15.69 -8.67 -13.37
N GLY A 131 15.48 -7.59 -14.12
CA GLY A 131 15.72 -6.22 -13.71
C GLY A 131 17.19 -5.77 -13.79
N THR A 132 18.12 -6.67 -14.11
CA THR A 132 19.53 -6.33 -14.35
C THR A 132 19.66 -5.56 -15.66
N PRO A 133 20.29 -4.37 -15.68
CA PRO A 133 20.64 -3.70 -16.93
C PRO A 133 21.55 -4.58 -17.78
N LEU A 134 21.20 -4.73 -19.05
CA LEU A 134 21.90 -5.55 -20.04
C LEU A 134 22.24 -4.67 -21.24
N ASN A 135 23.51 -4.69 -21.65
CA ASN A 135 23.96 -4.11 -22.91
C ASN A 135 24.27 -5.25 -23.89
N LEU A 136 23.85 -5.11 -25.14
CA LEU A 136 23.93 -6.10 -26.21
C LEU A 136 24.56 -5.46 -27.46
N LEU A 137 25.53 -6.17 -28.06
CA LEU A 137 26.04 -5.88 -29.40
C LEU A 137 25.63 -7.01 -30.35
N LEU A 138 24.84 -6.70 -31.39
CA LEU A 138 24.57 -7.65 -32.47
C LEU A 138 25.71 -7.58 -33.49
N LEU A 139 26.26 -8.75 -33.84
CA LEU A 139 27.43 -8.87 -34.73
C LEU A 139 27.09 -9.52 -36.07
N GLY A 140 25.95 -10.17 -36.19
CA GLY A 140 25.48 -10.68 -37.47
C GLY A 140 24.16 -11.45 -37.41
N TYR A 141 23.63 -11.74 -38.59
CA TYR A 141 22.38 -12.47 -38.80
C TYR A 141 22.64 -13.95 -39.09
N ILE A 142 21.84 -14.84 -38.52
CA ILE A 142 21.95 -16.28 -38.71
C ILE A 142 20.93 -16.76 -39.75
N ARG A 143 19.63 -16.49 -39.52
CA ARG A 143 18.54 -17.02 -40.37
C ARG A 143 17.21 -16.31 -40.11
N PRO A 144 16.23 -16.40 -41.03
CA PRO A 144 14.88 -15.93 -40.78
C PRO A 144 14.13 -16.84 -39.78
N GLU A 145 12.97 -16.36 -39.32
CA GLU A 145 12.03 -17.20 -38.58
C GLU A 145 11.51 -18.34 -39.45
N PHE A 146 11.40 -19.53 -38.86
CA PHE A 146 10.88 -20.72 -39.53
C PHE A 146 9.61 -21.18 -38.82
N ASP A 147 8.64 -21.66 -39.60
CA ASP A 147 7.49 -22.39 -39.09
C ASP A 147 7.90 -23.84 -38.81
N TYR A 148 7.62 -24.31 -37.59
CA TYR A 148 7.92 -25.66 -37.16
C TYR A 148 6.65 -26.47 -36.97
N VAL A 149 6.66 -27.70 -37.49
CA VAL A 149 5.57 -28.67 -37.33
C VAL A 149 5.73 -29.54 -36.08
N SER A 150 6.91 -29.52 -35.44
CA SER A 150 7.20 -30.26 -34.21
C SER A 150 8.13 -29.47 -33.27
N LEU A 151 8.05 -29.78 -31.98
CA LEU A 151 8.85 -29.15 -30.93
C LEU A 151 10.35 -29.52 -31.07
N GLU A 152 10.61 -30.77 -31.44
CA GLU A 152 11.95 -31.33 -31.60
C GLU A 152 12.71 -30.65 -32.73
N ALA A 153 12.03 -30.32 -33.83
CA ALA A 153 12.62 -29.60 -34.95
C ALA A 153 13.03 -28.17 -34.56
N LEU A 154 12.24 -27.51 -33.70
CA LEU A 154 12.56 -26.18 -33.16
C LEU A 154 13.78 -26.24 -32.23
N VAL A 155 13.79 -27.19 -31.29
CA VAL A 155 14.91 -27.38 -30.36
C VAL A 155 16.21 -27.65 -31.12
N GLU A 156 16.16 -28.50 -32.14
CA GLU A 156 17.31 -28.82 -32.97
C GLU A 156 17.84 -27.62 -33.76
N ASP A 157 16.96 -26.77 -34.30
CA ASP A 157 17.42 -25.56 -34.99
C ASP A 157 18.01 -24.51 -34.03
N ILE A 158 17.50 -24.39 -32.80
CA ILE A 158 18.11 -23.52 -31.78
C ILE A 158 19.48 -24.07 -31.35
N ARG A 159 19.62 -25.40 -31.30
CA ARG A 159 20.91 -26.07 -31.07
C ARG A 159 21.92 -25.69 -32.16
N VAL A 160 21.50 -25.75 -33.42
CA VAL A 160 22.32 -25.35 -34.57
C VAL A 160 22.62 -23.85 -34.55
N ASP A 161 21.66 -23.00 -34.18
CA ASP A 161 21.87 -21.55 -34.05
C ASP A 161 22.96 -21.22 -33.02
N CYS A 162 22.95 -21.90 -31.87
CA CYS A 162 23.99 -21.76 -30.86
C CYS A 162 25.37 -22.18 -31.39
N GLU A 163 25.45 -23.27 -32.14
CA GLU A 163 26.72 -23.76 -32.66
C GLU A 163 27.25 -22.86 -33.81
N VAL A 164 26.37 -22.36 -34.67
CA VAL A 164 26.71 -21.38 -35.72
C VAL A 164 27.19 -20.07 -35.10
N ALA A 165 26.50 -19.55 -34.08
CA ALA A 165 26.92 -18.37 -33.34
C ALA A 165 28.30 -18.58 -32.71
N ARG A 166 28.51 -19.73 -32.06
CA ARG A 166 29.77 -20.10 -31.42
C ARG A 166 30.94 -20.08 -32.41
N ARG A 167 30.82 -20.79 -33.54
CA ARG A 167 31.87 -20.85 -34.57
C ARG A 167 32.10 -19.50 -35.23
N SER A 168 31.04 -18.72 -35.44
CA SER A 168 31.15 -17.38 -36.03
C SER A 168 31.92 -16.42 -35.10
N LEU A 169 31.67 -16.48 -33.78
CA LEU A 169 32.36 -15.68 -32.76
C LEU A 169 33.79 -16.13 -32.47
N GLN A 170 34.15 -17.38 -32.76
CA GLN A 170 35.52 -17.91 -32.61
C GLN A 170 36.49 -17.38 -33.68
N ARG A 171 35.99 -16.81 -34.77
CA ARG A 171 36.84 -16.25 -35.82
C ARG A 171 37.63 -15.05 -35.32
N PRO A 172 38.88 -14.84 -35.77
CA PRO A 172 39.76 -13.79 -35.22
C PRO A 172 39.15 -12.38 -35.21
N ALA A 173 38.43 -12.01 -36.27
CA ALA A 173 37.79 -10.70 -36.39
C ALA A 173 36.58 -10.48 -35.44
N TYR A 174 36.05 -11.55 -34.82
CA TYR A 174 34.92 -11.50 -33.88
C TYR A 174 35.33 -11.81 -32.45
N ALA A 175 36.36 -12.65 -32.26
CA ALA A 175 36.85 -13.06 -30.94
C ALA A 175 37.31 -11.86 -30.08
N CYS A 176 37.78 -10.79 -30.72
CA CYS A 176 38.14 -9.54 -30.06
C CYS A 176 36.99 -8.91 -29.24
N TYR A 177 35.72 -9.09 -29.64
CA TYR A 177 34.56 -8.54 -28.92
C TYR A 177 34.27 -9.25 -27.59
N LEU A 178 34.91 -10.40 -27.32
CA LEU A 178 34.79 -11.16 -26.07
C LEU A 178 35.97 -10.94 -25.12
N ALA A 179 37.03 -10.28 -25.57
CA ALA A 179 38.18 -9.94 -24.74
C ALA A 179 37.79 -8.83 -23.76
N GLY A 180 37.29 -9.20 -22.58
CA GLY A 180 36.78 -8.27 -21.56
C GLY A 180 37.79 -7.29 -20.94
N LYS A 181 39.03 -7.25 -21.42
CA LYS A 181 40.06 -6.26 -21.08
C LYS A 181 40.58 -5.65 -22.37
N GLU A 182 40.97 -4.38 -22.34
CA GLU A 182 41.58 -3.67 -23.48
C GLU A 182 42.83 -4.41 -23.96
N ASP A 183 42.65 -5.43 -24.80
CA ASP A 183 43.71 -6.13 -25.48
C ASP A 183 44.24 -5.18 -26.57
N GLU A 184 45.47 -4.71 -26.42
CA GLU A 184 46.11 -3.76 -27.33
C GLU A 184 46.23 -4.29 -28.77
N THR A 185 46.01 -5.60 -28.97
CA THR A 185 45.98 -6.23 -30.28
C THR A 185 44.66 -6.01 -31.06
N CYS A 186 43.62 -5.49 -30.41
CA CYS A 186 42.31 -5.25 -31.03
C CYS A 186 42.21 -3.86 -31.70
N PRO A 187 41.56 -3.74 -32.87
CA PRO A 187 41.29 -2.46 -33.51
C PRO A 187 40.57 -1.43 -32.60
N GLU A 188 40.89 -0.14 -32.73
CA GLU A 188 40.37 0.94 -31.87
C GLU A 188 38.84 1.10 -31.93
N ASP A 189 38.24 0.84 -33.08
CA ASP A 189 36.79 0.79 -33.28
C ASP A 189 36.14 -0.30 -32.40
N VAL A 190 36.71 -1.51 -32.41
CA VAL A 190 36.25 -2.63 -31.56
C VAL A 190 36.38 -2.31 -30.07
N ARG A 191 37.50 -1.68 -29.67
CA ARG A 191 37.70 -1.23 -28.28
C ARG A 191 36.66 -0.20 -27.85
N GLY A 192 36.24 0.69 -28.76
CA GLY A 192 35.15 1.63 -28.54
C GLY A 192 33.81 0.94 -28.25
N GLU A 193 33.50 -0.12 -28.99
CA GLU A 193 32.30 -0.94 -28.79
C GLU A 193 32.33 -1.69 -27.44
N ILE A 194 33.46 -2.30 -27.09
CA ILE A 194 33.65 -3.01 -25.81
C ILE A 194 33.52 -2.05 -24.62
N ARG A 195 34.06 -0.83 -24.75
CA ARG A 195 33.95 0.21 -23.72
C ARG A 195 32.51 0.65 -23.53
N TRP A 196 31.71 0.73 -24.59
CA TRP A 196 30.28 1.00 -24.48
C TRP A 196 29.55 -0.17 -23.82
N LEU A 197 29.81 -1.41 -24.28
CA LEU A 197 29.19 -2.63 -23.80
C LEU A 197 29.37 -2.79 -22.28
N THR A 198 30.57 -2.51 -21.77
CA THR A 198 30.93 -2.66 -20.34
C THR A 198 30.60 -1.42 -19.48
N ARG A 199 30.12 -0.33 -20.08
CA ARG A 199 29.81 0.92 -19.36
C ARG A 199 28.35 0.95 -18.92
N PHE A 200 28.14 0.76 -17.63
CA PHE A 200 26.85 0.96 -16.96
C PHE A 200 26.87 2.29 -16.19
N GLU A 201 25.96 3.21 -16.52
CA GLU A 201 25.83 4.47 -15.78
C GLU A 201 25.10 4.25 -14.46
N SER A 202 25.60 4.84 -13.36
CA SER A 202 24.88 4.90 -12.08
C SER A 202 23.45 5.42 -12.31
N MET A 203 22.46 4.63 -11.86
CA MET A 203 21.00 4.82 -11.96
C MET A 203 20.46 6.23 -11.59
N GLU A 204 21.29 7.09 -10.99
CA GLU A 204 20.93 8.47 -10.65
C GLU A 204 20.77 9.41 -11.85
N ARG A 205 21.52 9.20 -12.95
CA ARG A 205 21.45 10.10 -14.12
C ARG A 205 20.34 9.74 -15.10
N LEU A 206 20.02 8.45 -15.26
CA LEU A 206 18.92 8.00 -16.13
C LEU A 206 17.55 8.41 -15.58
N ARG A 207 17.39 8.37 -14.24
CA ARG A 207 16.22 8.94 -13.54
C ARG A 207 16.08 10.46 -13.73
N GLN A 208 17.20 11.20 -13.82
CA GLN A 208 17.18 12.63 -14.16
C GLN A 208 16.83 12.89 -15.64
N HIS A 209 17.24 12.00 -16.56
CA HIS A 209 16.98 12.15 -17.99
C HIS A 209 15.50 11.89 -18.35
N LEU A 210 14.87 10.90 -17.71
CA LEU A 210 13.44 10.59 -17.89
C LEU A 210 12.53 11.63 -17.21
N ARG A 211 12.94 12.21 -16.07
CA ARG A 211 12.22 13.35 -15.46
C ARG A 211 12.26 14.64 -16.28
N ARG A 212 13.34 14.88 -17.03
CA ARG A 212 13.48 16.05 -17.91
C ARG A 212 12.58 16.00 -19.16
N ARG A 213 12.19 14.82 -19.64
CA ARG A 213 11.29 14.70 -20.81
C ARG A 213 9.81 14.98 -20.49
N ARG A 214 9.40 14.92 -19.21
CA ARG A 214 8.03 15.26 -18.77
C ARG A 214 7.83 16.73 -18.37
N SER A 215 8.88 17.55 -18.43
CA SER A 215 8.83 18.98 -18.10
C SER A 215 9.45 19.82 -19.23
N SER A 216 8.73 19.90 -20.35
CA SER A 216 9.00 20.91 -21.39
C SER A 216 7.87 21.94 -21.43
N ALA A 217 7.79 22.75 -20.38
CA ALA A 217 7.21 24.09 -20.47
C ALA A 217 7.87 24.98 -19.40
N SER A 218 8.36 26.14 -19.85
CA SER A 218 9.03 27.23 -19.12
C SER A 218 10.54 27.10 -18.89
N SER A 219 11.25 28.00 -19.55
CA SER A 219 12.66 28.33 -19.41
C SER A 219 12.89 29.30 -18.24
N SER A 220 13.83 29.01 -17.34
CA SER A 220 14.64 30.05 -16.68
C SER A 220 15.88 29.42 -15.98
N THR A 221 16.88 30.26 -15.80
CA THR A 221 18.31 30.06 -15.50
C THR A 221 18.67 29.33 -14.19
N PRO A 222 19.90 28.76 -14.08
CA PRO A 222 20.29 27.93 -12.94
C PRO A 222 20.72 28.76 -11.72
N LEU A 223 20.11 28.49 -10.56
CA LEU A 223 20.60 28.92 -9.24
C LEU A 223 21.39 27.80 -8.57
N GLN A 224 22.43 28.21 -7.83
CA GLN A 224 23.47 27.39 -7.20
C GLN A 224 22.92 26.26 -6.30
N SER A 225 23.61 25.12 -6.34
CA SER A 225 23.36 23.92 -5.53
C SER A 225 23.57 24.17 -4.02
N PRO A 226 22.70 23.63 -3.13
CA PRO A 226 22.99 23.57 -1.70
C PRO A 226 24.10 22.55 -1.39
N PRO A 227 24.73 22.61 -0.20
CA PRO A 227 25.87 21.76 0.13
C PRO A 227 25.49 20.28 0.18
N THR A 228 26.37 19.43 -0.36
CA THR A 228 26.23 17.98 -0.47
C THR A 228 26.30 17.32 0.90
N LEU A 229 25.19 16.67 1.32
CA LEU A 229 25.18 15.75 2.46
C LEU A 229 26.04 14.51 2.18
N SER A 230 26.62 13.96 3.24
CA SER A 230 27.59 12.85 3.14
C SER A 230 26.94 11.55 2.66
N ALA A 231 27.69 10.72 1.93
CA ALA A 231 27.21 9.44 1.39
C ALA A 231 26.77 8.42 2.46
N SER A 232 27.14 8.64 3.72
CA SER A 232 26.70 7.89 4.90
C SER A 232 25.31 8.31 5.36
N GLU A 233 24.98 9.60 5.33
CA GLU A 233 23.64 10.12 5.65
C GLU A 233 22.62 9.77 4.56
N LYS A 234 23.06 9.75 3.30
CA LYS A 234 22.22 9.33 2.17
C LYS A 234 21.84 7.85 2.25
N ARG A 235 22.83 6.98 2.56
CA ARG A 235 22.59 5.54 2.81
C ARG A 235 21.73 5.28 4.03
N ARG A 236 21.87 6.10 5.07
CA ARG A 236 21.03 5.99 6.27
C ARG A 236 19.58 6.43 5.99
N ARG A 237 19.37 7.51 5.23
CA ARG A 237 18.03 7.93 4.76
C ARG A 237 17.38 6.94 3.78
N GLU A 238 18.15 6.32 2.90
CA GLU A 238 17.66 5.28 1.97
C GLU A 238 17.33 3.96 2.70
N ALA A 239 18.08 3.60 3.75
CA ALA A 239 17.76 2.48 4.63
C ALA A 239 16.57 2.77 5.58
N GLU A 240 16.30 4.05 5.87
CA GLU A 240 15.17 4.52 6.68
C GLU A 240 13.89 4.76 5.85
N ALA A 241 13.96 4.75 4.51
CA ALA A 241 12.79 4.93 3.65
C ALA A 241 11.98 3.62 3.56
N CYS A 242 10.86 3.56 4.28
CA CYS A 242 9.92 2.45 4.15
C CYS A 242 9.35 2.44 2.70
N PRO A 243 9.31 1.29 2.00
CA PRO A 243 8.81 1.22 0.63
C PRO A 243 7.38 1.78 0.55
N PRO A 244 7.02 2.42 -0.57
CA PRO A 244 5.71 3.04 -0.72
C PRO A 244 4.60 1.99 -0.60
N ARG A 245 3.61 2.27 0.25
CA ARG A 245 2.44 1.41 0.49
C ARG A 245 1.38 1.70 -0.56
N ARG A 246 1.61 1.23 -1.77
CA ARG A 246 0.73 1.52 -2.91
C ARG A 246 -0.63 0.85 -2.74
N LEU A 247 -1.67 1.67 -2.74
CA LEU A 247 -3.06 1.26 -2.60
C LEU A 247 -3.82 1.73 -3.83
N TYR A 248 -4.36 0.77 -4.59
CA TYR A 248 -5.20 1.05 -5.74
C TYR A 248 -6.67 0.98 -5.33
N LEU A 249 -7.40 2.07 -5.50
CA LEU A 249 -8.87 2.09 -5.36
C LEU A 249 -9.51 1.96 -6.74
N THR A 250 -10.48 1.08 -6.90
CA THR A 250 -11.21 0.92 -8.16
C THR A 250 -12.71 0.83 -7.95
N SER A 251 -13.49 1.46 -8.84
CA SER A 251 -14.94 1.52 -8.83
C SER A 251 -15.47 1.66 -10.26
N ASP A 252 -16.76 1.37 -10.44
CA ASP A 252 -17.54 1.55 -11.67
C ASP A 252 -17.86 3.01 -12.01
N THR A 253 -17.37 3.95 -11.22
CA THR A 253 -17.55 5.38 -11.40
C THR A 253 -16.31 5.99 -12.09
N PRO A 254 -16.46 7.12 -12.82
CA PRO A 254 -15.31 7.85 -13.38
C PRO A 254 -14.62 8.72 -12.33
N ASP A 255 -15.38 9.20 -11.34
CA ASP A 255 -14.92 9.99 -10.21
C ASP A 255 -15.31 9.28 -8.91
N PHE A 256 -14.45 9.32 -7.90
CA PHE A 256 -14.68 8.68 -6.61
C PHE A 256 -14.62 9.68 -5.45
N ASP A 257 -15.20 9.29 -4.32
CA ASP A 257 -15.27 10.13 -3.12
C ASP A 257 -13.86 10.59 -2.68
N PRO A 258 -13.55 11.90 -2.75
CA PRO A 258 -12.24 12.43 -2.40
C PRO A 258 -11.93 12.33 -0.90
N GLY A 259 -12.97 12.26 -0.05
CA GLY A 259 -12.85 12.06 1.39
C GLY A 259 -12.32 10.67 1.71
N ILE A 260 -12.79 9.62 1.03
CA ILE A 260 -12.26 8.25 1.18
C ILE A 260 -10.78 8.19 0.75
N LEU A 261 -10.45 8.77 -0.41
CA LEU A 261 -9.07 8.82 -0.90
C LEU A 261 -8.14 9.54 0.07
N SER A 262 -8.57 10.71 0.56
CA SER A 262 -7.84 11.51 1.55
C SER A 262 -7.65 10.75 2.85
N ARG A 263 -8.68 10.03 3.32
CA ARG A 263 -8.60 9.23 4.55
C ARG A 263 -7.58 8.11 4.46
N PHE A 264 -7.50 7.39 3.34
CA PHE A 264 -6.45 6.39 3.14
C PHE A 264 -5.06 7.03 3.03
N ARG A 265 -4.92 8.17 2.35
CA ARG A 265 -3.63 8.90 2.30
C ARG A 265 -3.17 9.35 3.69
N ALA A 266 -4.10 9.83 4.51
CA ALA A 266 -3.84 10.25 5.87
C ALA A 266 -3.45 9.08 6.80
N GLU A 267 -3.88 7.85 6.47
CA GLU A 267 -3.40 6.62 7.11
C GLU A 267 -2.00 6.18 6.61
N GLY A 268 -1.35 6.92 5.72
CA GLY A 268 0.00 6.65 5.23
C GLY A 268 0.08 5.72 4.01
N PHE A 269 -1.04 5.51 3.30
CA PHE A 269 -1.05 4.81 2.02
C PHE A 269 -0.74 5.75 0.86
N ASN A 270 -0.05 5.24 -0.17
CA ASN A 270 0.09 5.94 -1.44
C ASN A 270 -1.09 5.53 -2.34
N VAL A 271 -2.10 6.40 -2.41
CA VAL A 271 -3.41 6.06 -2.99
C VAL A 271 -3.56 6.60 -4.40
N GLU A 272 -3.77 5.69 -5.34
CA GLU A 272 -4.15 5.97 -6.73
C GLU A 272 -5.54 5.41 -7.00
N TYR A 273 -6.39 6.22 -7.64
CA TYR A 273 -7.72 5.81 -8.06
C TYR A 273 -7.70 5.37 -9.53
N LEU A 274 -8.26 4.20 -9.79
CA LEU A 274 -8.31 3.51 -11.07
C LEU A 274 -9.77 3.35 -11.48
N PRO A 275 -10.36 4.33 -12.20
CA PRO A 275 -11.74 4.25 -12.65
C PRO A 275 -11.92 3.10 -13.64
N PHE A 276 -12.95 2.28 -13.42
CA PHE A 276 -13.29 1.17 -14.28
C PHE A 276 -14.80 1.09 -14.48
N PRO A 277 -15.40 1.96 -15.32
CA PRO A 277 -16.83 1.89 -15.63
C PRO A 277 -17.25 0.56 -16.30
N GLY A 278 -16.27 -0.19 -16.82
CA GLY A 278 -16.46 -1.38 -17.63
C GLY A 278 -16.93 -1.04 -19.04
N SER A 279 -16.74 -1.97 -19.97
CA SER A 279 -17.22 -1.80 -21.33
C SER A 279 -18.75 -2.01 -21.37
N ASN A 280 -19.48 -1.26 -22.20
CA ASN A 280 -20.92 -1.47 -22.48
C ASN A 280 -21.21 -2.80 -23.20
N HIS A 281 -20.26 -3.74 -23.21
CA HIS A 281 -20.42 -5.06 -23.80
C HIS A 281 -20.90 -6.02 -22.72
N ASN A 282 -21.94 -6.80 -23.00
CA ASN A 282 -22.50 -7.82 -22.10
C ASN A 282 -21.56 -9.04 -21.88
N ASP A 283 -20.25 -8.86 -22.01
CA ASP A 283 -19.24 -9.92 -21.86
C ASP A 283 -18.42 -9.68 -20.58
N PRO A 284 -18.78 -10.32 -19.44
CA PRO A 284 -18.08 -10.14 -18.17
C PRO A 284 -16.63 -10.62 -18.22
N ASP A 285 -16.30 -11.60 -19.08
CA ASP A 285 -14.95 -12.13 -19.22
C ASP A 285 -13.99 -11.12 -19.86
N ARG A 286 -14.51 -10.29 -20.76
CA ARG A 286 -13.73 -9.21 -21.38
C ARG A 286 -13.45 -8.10 -20.37
N ASP A 287 -14.47 -7.64 -19.66
CA ASP A 287 -14.31 -6.62 -18.61
C ASP A 287 -13.33 -7.10 -17.53
N ARG A 288 -13.41 -8.37 -17.14
CA ARG A 288 -12.45 -8.98 -16.20
C ARG A 288 -11.01 -8.89 -16.72
N LYS A 289 -10.75 -9.28 -17.97
CA LYS A 289 -9.41 -9.21 -18.58
C LYS A 289 -8.90 -7.78 -18.72
N GLU A 290 -9.77 -6.83 -19.05
CA GLU A 290 -9.41 -5.40 -19.14
C GLU A 290 -9.02 -4.85 -17.75
N LEU A 291 -9.73 -5.23 -16.69
CA LEU A 291 -9.37 -4.85 -15.32
C LEU A 291 -8.08 -5.53 -14.84
N GLU A 292 -7.88 -6.81 -15.16
CA GLU A 292 -6.63 -7.54 -14.88
C GLU A 292 -5.44 -6.86 -15.56
N TYR A 293 -5.58 -6.48 -16.84
CA TYR A 293 -4.55 -5.77 -17.59
C TYR A 293 -4.17 -4.45 -16.93
N LEU A 294 -5.16 -3.65 -16.55
CA LEU A 294 -4.95 -2.36 -15.88
C LEU A 294 -4.17 -2.52 -14.57
N LEU A 295 -4.48 -3.55 -13.77
CA LEU A 295 -3.73 -3.84 -12.55
C LEU A 295 -2.33 -4.37 -12.83
N HIS A 296 -2.13 -5.16 -13.89
CA HIS A 296 -0.80 -5.63 -14.28
C HIS A 296 0.11 -4.49 -14.75
N GLU A 297 -0.39 -3.52 -15.51
CA GLU A 297 0.39 -2.32 -15.87
C GLU A 297 0.93 -1.60 -14.63
N ARG A 298 0.10 -1.51 -13.57
CA ARG A 298 0.47 -0.90 -12.29
C ARG A 298 1.35 -1.78 -11.41
N GLU A 299 1.29 -3.10 -11.60
CA GLU A 299 2.17 -4.08 -10.95
C GLU A 299 3.57 -4.08 -11.58
N ASP A 300 3.66 -3.86 -12.89
CA ASP A 300 4.93 -3.76 -13.63
C ASP A 300 5.72 -2.49 -13.27
N ASP A 301 5.02 -1.41 -12.88
CA ASP A 301 5.60 -0.16 -12.37
C ASP A 301 6.21 -0.26 -10.95
N LEU A 302 6.15 -1.43 -10.30
CA LEU A 302 6.62 -1.64 -8.93
C LEU A 302 8.11 -2.00 -8.86
N GLU A 303 8.88 -1.35 -7.98
CA GLU A 303 10.30 -1.67 -7.77
C GLU A 303 10.46 -3.04 -7.05
N PRO A 304 11.51 -3.85 -7.32
CA PRO A 304 11.66 -5.17 -6.69
C PRO A 304 11.49 -5.15 -5.16
N GLY A 305 10.59 -6.00 -4.64
CA GLY A 305 10.25 -6.04 -3.21
C GLY A 305 9.06 -5.16 -2.80
N GLU A 306 8.61 -4.23 -3.65
CA GLU A 306 7.35 -3.51 -3.45
C GLU A 306 6.14 -4.45 -3.56
N ARG A 307 5.12 -4.16 -2.76
CA ARG A 307 3.82 -4.84 -2.79
C ARG A 307 2.73 -3.80 -2.92
N TYR A 308 1.56 -4.22 -3.36
CA TYR A 308 0.41 -3.33 -3.48
C TYR A 308 -0.84 -4.00 -2.90
N ALA A 309 -1.84 -3.20 -2.57
CA ALA A 309 -3.15 -3.66 -2.16
C ALA A 309 -4.23 -3.03 -3.03
N VAL A 310 -5.39 -3.68 -3.11
CA VAL A 310 -6.53 -3.20 -3.89
C VAL A 310 -7.76 -3.09 -3.00
N VAL A 311 -8.45 -1.96 -3.09
CA VAL A 311 -9.79 -1.76 -2.54
C VAL A 311 -10.74 -1.54 -3.71
N ALA A 312 -11.61 -2.50 -3.95
CA ALA A 312 -12.53 -2.50 -5.07
C ALA A 312 -13.97 -2.33 -4.59
N TYR A 313 -14.74 -1.54 -5.32
CA TYR A 313 -16.14 -1.25 -5.06
C TYR A 313 -17.00 -1.74 -6.24
N ASN A 314 -18.19 -2.27 -5.95
CA ASN A 314 -19.20 -2.64 -6.94
C ASN A 314 -18.71 -3.62 -8.02
N LYS A 315 -18.87 -3.30 -9.32
CA LYS A 315 -18.54 -4.17 -10.46
C LYS A 315 -17.07 -4.63 -10.47
N PRO A 316 -16.05 -3.75 -10.34
CA PRO A 316 -14.66 -4.16 -10.16
C PRO A 316 -14.44 -5.16 -9.01
N ALA A 317 -15.17 -5.01 -7.90
CA ALA A 317 -15.05 -5.91 -6.76
C ALA A 317 -15.50 -7.33 -7.12
N HIS A 318 -16.58 -7.46 -7.89
CA HIS A 318 -17.05 -8.75 -8.39
C HIS A 318 -16.04 -9.40 -9.34
N LEU A 319 -15.55 -8.66 -10.33
CA LEU A 319 -14.61 -9.16 -11.35
C LEU A 319 -13.28 -9.64 -10.74
N LEU A 320 -12.73 -8.90 -9.78
CA LEU A 320 -11.49 -9.31 -9.09
C LEU A 320 -11.70 -10.56 -8.24
N LEU A 321 -12.83 -10.66 -7.54
CA LEU A 321 -13.15 -11.88 -6.81
C LEU A 321 -13.25 -13.07 -7.76
N GLU A 322 -13.93 -12.95 -8.90
CA GLU A 322 -14.01 -14.03 -9.90
C GLU A 322 -12.63 -14.47 -10.40
N SER A 323 -11.75 -13.50 -10.67
CA SER A 323 -10.36 -13.74 -11.11
C SER A 323 -9.57 -14.59 -10.10
N HIS A 324 -9.77 -14.36 -8.80
CA HIS A 324 -9.13 -15.14 -7.74
C HIS A 324 -9.74 -16.52 -7.50
N HIS A 325 -10.96 -16.79 -8.00
CA HIS A 325 -11.67 -18.04 -7.77
C HIS A 325 -11.68 -19.00 -8.98
N GLN A 326 -10.92 -18.70 -10.05
CA GLN A 326 -10.86 -19.55 -11.25
C GLN A 326 -10.35 -20.98 -10.92
N PRO A 327 -11.14 -22.04 -11.18
CA PRO A 327 -10.76 -23.42 -10.88
C PRO A 327 -9.58 -23.96 -11.70
N SER A 328 -9.32 -23.35 -12.86
CA SER A 328 -8.38 -23.81 -13.89
C SER A 328 -6.93 -23.39 -13.65
N THR A 329 -6.70 -22.33 -12.85
CA THR A 329 -5.36 -21.76 -12.62
C THR A 329 -4.93 -22.01 -11.17
N ALA A 330 -3.72 -22.54 -10.98
CA ALA A 330 -3.19 -22.87 -9.65
C ALA A 330 -2.48 -21.70 -8.96
N THR A 331 -2.38 -20.56 -9.63
CA THR A 331 -1.51 -19.43 -9.29
C THR A 331 -2.35 -18.19 -9.01
N ASN A 332 -1.97 -17.42 -7.98
CA ASN A 332 -2.52 -16.09 -7.75
C ASN A 332 -2.32 -15.24 -9.02
N PRO A 333 -3.39 -14.66 -9.61
CA PRO A 333 -3.27 -13.81 -10.80
C PRO A 333 -2.34 -12.62 -10.55
N PHE A 334 -2.26 -12.13 -9.31
CA PHE A 334 -1.49 -10.96 -8.93
C PHE A 334 -0.40 -11.30 -7.90
N PRO A 335 0.82 -11.68 -8.32
CA PRO A 335 1.86 -12.19 -7.42
C PRO A 335 2.34 -11.17 -6.37
N ARG A 336 2.22 -9.86 -6.63
CA ARG A 336 2.67 -8.79 -5.70
C ARG A 336 1.54 -8.17 -4.89
N LEU A 337 0.30 -8.63 -5.09
CA LEU A 337 -0.85 -8.23 -4.31
C LEU A 337 -0.74 -8.78 -2.88
N CYS A 338 -0.86 -7.89 -1.88
CA CYS A 338 -0.74 -8.26 -0.48
C CYS A 338 -2.05 -8.17 0.32
N ALA A 339 -3.08 -7.52 -0.21
CA ALA A 339 -4.43 -7.52 0.36
C ALA A 339 -5.48 -7.11 -0.70
N LEU A 340 -6.67 -7.71 -0.62
CA LEU A 340 -7.83 -7.36 -1.45
C LEU A 340 -9.04 -7.11 -0.56
N VAL A 341 -9.62 -5.91 -0.67
CA VAL A 341 -10.88 -5.55 0.01
C VAL A 341 -11.94 -5.29 -1.05
N ALA A 342 -13.06 -6.01 -0.98
CA ALA A 342 -14.18 -5.93 -1.90
C ALA A 342 -15.42 -5.38 -1.17
N TYR A 343 -15.94 -4.25 -1.64
CA TYR A 343 -17.15 -3.61 -1.15
C TYR A 343 -18.31 -3.86 -2.10
N TYR A 344 -19.39 -4.46 -1.59
CA TYR A 344 -20.65 -4.77 -2.28
C TYR A 344 -20.42 -5.24 -3.74
N PRO A 345 -19.75 -6.39 -3.95
CA PRO A 345 -19.57 -6.95 -5.28
C PRO A 345 -20.92 -7.33 -5.90
N ASP A 346 -21.47 -6.48 -6.75
CA ASP A 346 -22.68 -6.78 -7.51
C ASP A 346 -22.28 -7.50 -8.81
N GLY A 347 -22.71 -8.76 -8.94
CA GLY A 347 -22.59 -9.52 -10.19
C GLY A 347 -23.76 -9.24 -11.15
N PRO A 348 -23.66 -9.64 -12.43
CA PRO A 348 -24.77 -9.54 -13.37
C PRO A 348 -25.98 -10.31 -12.83
N SER A 349 -27.11 -9.61 -12.70
CA SER A 349 -28.40 -10.22 -12.37
C SER A 349 -28.71 -11.33 -13.38
N PRO A 350 -29.08 -12.55 -12.95
CA PRO A 350 -29.54 -13.58 -13.88
C PRO A 350 -30.85 -13.11 -14.52
N SER A 351 -30.81 -12.86 -15.83
CA SER A 351 -32.00 -12.64 -16.64
C SER A 351 -32.94 -13.86 -16.55
N PRO A 352 -34.28 -13.67 -16.51
CA PRO A 352 -35.21 -14.78 -16.43
C PRO A 352 -35.24 -15.53 -17.77
N SER A 353 -34.66 -16.73 -17.81
CA SER A 353 -34.83 -17.64 -18.95
C SER A 353 -36.24 -18.26 -18.93
N PRO A 354 -36.88 -18.45 -20.10
CA PRO A 354 -38.27 -18.85 -20.19
C PRO A 354 -38.48 -20.33 -19.82
N SER A 355 -39.67 -20.60 -19.31
CA SER A 355 -40.20 -21.88 -18.83
C SER A 355 -39.98 -23.09 -19.74
N SER A 356 -39.57 -24.22 -19.15
CA SER A 356 -39.91 -25.55 -19.65
C SER A 356 -40.09 -26.57 -18.50
N SER A 357 -41.36 -26.91 -18.27
CA SER A 357 -41.93 -28.21 -17.88
C SER A 357 -41.24 -29.13 -16.85
N THR A 358 -41.95 -29.29 -15.72
CA THR A 358 -42.41 -30.55 -15.11
C THR A 358 -41.38 -31.64 -14.81
N THR A 359 -41.13 -31.93 -13.52
CA THR A 359 -41.34 -33.24 -12.86
C THR A 359 -41.12 -33.09 -11.35
N THR A 360 -42.06 -33.58 -10.55
CA THR A 360 -42.12 -33.59 -9.07
C THR A 360 -41.08 -34.52 -8.41
N PRO A 361 -40.56 -34.23 -7.19
CA PRO A 361 -39.66 -35.11 -6.44
C PRO A 361 -40.40 -35.96 -5.38
N PRO A 362 -39.83 -37.07 -4.88
CA PRO A 362 -40.27 -37.68 -3.63
C PRO A 362 -39.45 -37.19 -2.42
N THR A 363 -40.19 -36.95 -1.35
CA THR A 363 -39.83 -36.59 0.03
C THR A 363 -38.93 -37.61 0.74
N ALA A 364 -38.02 -37.11 1.58
CA ALA A 364 -37.65 -37.76 2.84
C ALA A 364 -37.13 -36.72 3.86
N ASP A 365 -37.76 -36.74 5.03
CA ASP A 365 -37.45 -35.98 6.23
C ASP A 365 -36.03 -36.19 6.73
N THR A 366 -35.42 -35.17 7.35
CA THR A 366 -34.71 -35.30 8.63
C THR A 366 -34.48 -33.91 9.23
N THR A 367 -34.99 -33.73 10.43
CA THR A 367 -34.80 -32.62 11.36
C THR A 367 -33.34 -32.44 11.76
N THR A 368 -32.77 -31.23 11.64
CA THR A 368 -31.61 -30.83 12.47
C THR A 368 -31.54 -29.32 12.69
N THR A 369 -31.93 -28.96 13.90
CA THR A 369 -31.59 -27.83 14.78
C THR A 369 -30.66 -26.74 14.21
N THR A 370 -31.22 -25.53 14.09
CA THR A 370 -30.52 -24.25 13.96
C THR A 370 -29.79 -23.89 15.26
N THR A 371 -28.51 -23.52 15.16
CA THR A 371 -27.79 -22.81 16.22
C THR A 371 -27.01 -21.65 15.61
N THR A 372 -27.55 -20.45 15.76
CA THR A 372 -26.90 -19.17 15.48
C THR A 372 -26.15 -18.72 16.72
N THR A 373 -24.80 -18.68 16.69
CA THR A 373 -24.02 -17.64 17.40
C THR A 373 -22.54 -17.61 16.98
N SER A 374 -22.07 -16.39 16.77
CA SER A 374 -20.76 -15.85 17.17
C SER A 374 -19.46 -16.25 16.47
N SER A 375 -18.75 -15.19 16.10
CA SER A 375 -17.29 -15.03 16.04
C SER A 375 -16.50 -16.03 16.90
N THR A 376 -15.60 -16.77 16.27
CA THR A 376 -14.47 -17.40 16.95
C THR A 376 -13.24 -17.32 16.04
N THR A 377 -12.25 -16.53 16.46
CA THR A 377 -10.89 -16.63 15.96
C THR A 377 -10.29 -17.93 16.47
N THR A 378 -10.26 -18.98 15.65
CA THR A 378 -9.47 -20.18 15.93
C THR A 378 -8.12 -20.10 15.21
N PRO A 379 -6.98 -20.23 15.92
CA PRO A 379 -5.68 -20.36 15.28
C PRO A 379 -5.54 -21.80 14.80
N THR A 380 -5.75 -22.01 13.50
CA THR A 380 -5.41 -23.29 12.85
C THR A 380 -3.97 -23.22 12.39
N THR A 381 -3.14 -24.02 13.06
CA THR A 381 -1.71 -24.26 12.82
C THR A 381 -1.47 -24.78 11.41
N TYR A 382 -1.13 -23.87 10.50
CA TYR A 382 -0.35 -24.18 9.30
C TYR A 382 1.10 -23.72 9.56
N PRO A 383 2.10 -24.39 8.97
CA PRO A 383 3.48 -23.92 9.07
C PRO A 383 3.61 -22.48 8.54
N PRO A 384 4.43 -21.63 9.17
CA PRO A 384 4.39 -20.16 9.03
C PRO A 384 4.95 -19.61 7.70
N SER A 385 5.06 -20.41 6.64
CA SER A 385 5.88 -20.08 5.47
C SER A 385 5.13 -19.81 4.16
N VAL A 386 3.79 -19.79 4.14
CA VAL A 386 3.03 -19.32 2.96
C VAL A 386 2.09 -18.18 3.38
N PRO A 387 2.39 -16.91 3.07
CA PRO A 387 1.48 -15.81 3.34
C PRO A 387 0.26 -15.96 2.41
N LEU A 388 -0.84 -16.46 2.97
CA LEU A 388 -2.13 -16.47 2.27
C LEU A 388 -2.58 -15.03 2.07
N LEU A 389 -2.89 -14.64 0.83
CA LEU A 389 -3.46 -13.35 0.51
C LEU A 389 -4.74 -13.11 1.35
N PRO A 390 -4.80 -12.06 2.20
CA PRO A 390 -6.02 -11.70 2.89
C PRO A 390 -7.02 -11.10 1.91
N ILE A 391 -8.16 -11.77 1.75
CA ILE A 391 -9.29 -11.28 0.95
C ILE A 391 -10.43 -10.96 1.91
N GLN A 392 -10.98 -9.76 1.80
CA GLN A 392 -12.08 -9.30 2.64
C GLN A 392 -13.25 -8.84 1.79
N ILE A 393 -14.47 -9.20 2.18
CA ILE A 393 -15.70 -8.93 1.43
C ILE A 393 -16.72 -8.29 2.36
N HIS A 394 -17.28 -7.15 1.96
CA HIS A 394 -18.32 -6.40 2.68
C HIS A 394 -19.63 -6.43 1.89
N LEU A 395 -20.66 -7.04 2.45
CA LEU A 395 -21.96 -7.23 1.79
C LEU A 395 -23.07 -6.46 2.50
N ALA A 396 -23.86 -5.72 1.74
CA ALA A 396 -25.09 -5.09 2.21
C ALA A 396 -26.24 -6.11 2.23
N ARG A 397 -27.16 -5.98 3.20
CA ARG A 397 -28.37 -6.80 3.39
C ARG A 397 -28.08 -8.27 3.77
N THR A 398 -28.96 -8.86 4.58
CA THR A 398 -29.09 -10.32 4.71
C THR A 398 -30.10 -10.80 3.67
N ASN A 399 -29.81 -11.85 2.89
CA ASN A 399 -30.82 -12.45 2.02
C ASN A 399 -31.95 -13.04 2.88
N THR A 400 -33.00 -12.27 3.15
CA THR A 400 -34.18 -12.71 3.93
C THR A 400 -35.43 -12.92 3.08
N ASN A 401 -35.33 -12.89 1.76
CA ASN A 401 -36.41 -13.30 0.86
C ASN A 401 -35.88 -14.21 -0.26
N SER A 402 -35.89 -15.52 0.00
CA SER A 402 -36.08 -16.54 -1.04
C SER A 402 -36.43 -17.88 -0.40
N SER A 403 -37.72 -18.17 -0.32
CA SER A 403 -38.22 -19.54 -0.46
C SER A 403 -37.99 -19.97 -1.92
N ASN A 404 -36.73 -20.22 -2.25
CA ASN A 404 -36.19 -20.85 -3.46
C ASN A 404 -34.69 -20.70 -3.33
N ASN A 405 -34.01 -21.73 -2.81
CA ASN A 405 -32.55 -21.82 -2.77
C ASN A 405 -31.96 -21.40 -4.12
N PRO A 406 -31.31 -20.23 -4.25
CA PRO A 406 -30.24 -20.12 -5.22
C PRO A 406 -29.06 -20.80 -4.52
N THR A 407 -28.80 -22.05 -4.88
CA THR A 407 -27.60 -22.83 -4.54
C THR A 407 -26.53 -22.00 -3.83
N THR A 408 -26.50 -22.11 -2.50
CA THR A 408 -25.41 -21.66 -1.61
C THR A 408 -24.09 -22.40 -1.90
N ASP A 409 -24.01 -23.10 -3.03
CA ASP A 409 -22.88 -23.85 -3.58
C ASP A 409 -22.07 -23.04 -4.61
N ALA A 410 -22.47 -21.82 -4.99
CA ALA A 410 -21.79 -21.03 -6.02
C ALA A 410 -20.68 -20.08 -5.52
N ILE A 411 -20.29 -20.16 -4.25
CA ILE A 411 -18.97 -19.67 -3.80
C ILE A 411 -18.25 -20.89 -3.24
N HIS A 412 -17.68 -21.69 -4.13
CA HIS A 412 -16.73 -22.72 -3.75
C HIS A 412 -15.54 -22.05 -3.04
N ILE A 413 -15.60 -21.95 -1.70
CA ILE A 413 -14.48 -21.61 -0.82
C ILE A 413 -13.49 -22.79 -0.88
N ARG A 414 -12.80 -22.95 -2.01
CA ARG A 414 -11.73 -23.93 -2.19
C ARG A 414 -10.46 -23.36 -1.60
N LYS A 415 -10.21 -23.66 -0.31
CA LYS A 415 -8.94 -23.83 0.46
C LYS A 415 -7.66 -22.99 0.15
N ARG A 416 -7.60 -22.08 -0.83
CA ARG A 416 -6.37 -21.36 -1.24
C ARG A 416 -6.25 -19.94 -0.69
N HIS A 417 -7.35 -19.29 -0.36
CA HIS A 417 -7.37 -17.93 0.20
C HIS A 417 -8.32 -17.87 1.39
N ARG A 418 -7.90 -17.21 2.47
CA ARG A 418 -8.78 -16.92 3.61
C ARG A 418 -9.62 -15.70 3.24
N CYS A 419 -10.84 -15.96 2.77
CA CYS A 419 -11.84 -14.92 2.52
C CYS A 419 -12.59 -14.61 3.82
N HIS A 420 -12.61 -13.35 4.23
CA HIS A 420 -13.37 -12.86 5.38
C HIS A 420 -14.60 -12.09 4.90
N ILE A 421 -15.78 -12.65 5.14
CA ILE A 421 -17.05 -12.06 4.69
C ILE A 421 -17.74 -11.38 5.86
N PHE A 422 -18.17 -10.14 5.65
CA PHE A 422 -18.90 -9.32 6.63
C PHE A 422 -20.23 -8.85 6.06
N TYR A 423 -21.30 -9.02 6.83
CA TYR A 423 -22.65 -8.62 6.47
C TYR A 423 -23.11 -7.38 7.25
N TYR A 424 -23.81 -6.49 6.56
CA TYR A 424 -24.39 -5.26 7.09
C TYR A 424 -25.91 -5.28 6.82
N PRO A 425 -26.71 -5.90 7.71
CA PRO A 425 -28.12 -6.21 7.45
C PRO A 425 -29.00 -4.99 7.24
N GLU A 426 -28.69 -3.89 7.94
CA GLU A 426 -29.46 -2.65 7.92
C GLU A 426 -29.07 -1.73 6.75
N SER A 427 -28.01 -2.06 6.02
CA SER A 427 -27.47 -1.22 4.96
C SER A 427 -27.84 -1.73 3.58
N THR A 428 -27.80 -0.81 2.61
CA THR A 428 -27.97 -1.11 1.17
C THR A 428 -26.64 -0.95 0.43
N ALA A 429 -26.57 -1.34 -0.84
CA ALA A 429 -25.35 -1.15 -1.64
C ALA A 429 -24.93 0.34 -1.63
N ARG A 430 -23.61 0.59 -1.74
CA ARG A 430 -23.00 1.92 -1.59
C ARG A 430 -23.08 2.56 -0.19
N PHE A 431 -23.38 1.78 0.86
CA PHE A 431 -23.41 2.29 2.23
C PHE A 431 -22.09 2.89 2.74
N ALA A 432 -20.97 2.53 2.11
CA ALA A 432 -19.63 2.96 2.51
C ALA A 432 -19.19 4.27 1.87
N GLU A 433 -19.98 4.84 0.94
CA GLU A 433 -19.67 6.06 0.20
C GLU A 433 -20.40 7.27 0.81
N PRO A 434 -19.71 8.23 1.47
CA PRO A 434 -20.33 9.40 2.09
C PRO A 434 -21.19 10.27 1.16
N THR A 435 -20.84 10.33 -0.12
CA THR A 435 -21.60 11.05 -1.16
C THR A 435 -22.87 10.32 -1.61
N SER A 436 -23.04 9.04 -1.27
CA SER A 436 -24.20 8.24 -1.67
C SER A 436 -25.42 8.54 -0.80
N PRO A 437 -26.64 8.58 -1.37
CA PRO A 437 -27.87 8.69 -0.59
C PRO A 437 -28.12 7.47 0.32
N THR A 438 -27.46 6.35 0.04
CA THR A 438 -27.54 5.11 0.84
C THR A 438 -26.47 5.03 1.93
N TYR A 439 -25.68 6.11 2.12
CA TYR A 439 -24.62 6.15 3.12
C TYR A 439 -25.14 5.81 4.53
N ASP A 440 -24.62 4.72 5.09
CA ASP A 440 -24.87 4.33 6.47
C ASP A 440 -23.58 4.53 7.25
N ARG A 441 -23.53 5.62 8.02
CA ARG A 441 -22.37 6.02 8.81
C ARG A 441 -21.90 4.93 9.77
N LEU A 442 -22.80 4.14 10.36
CA LEU A 442 -22.43 3.12 11.35
C LEU A 442 -21.76 1.94 10.67
N SER A 443 -22.41 1.42 9.63
CA SER A 443 -21.90 0.28 8.85
C SER A 443 -20.63 0.65 8.08
N ALA A 444 -20.56 1.86 7.52
CA ALA A 444 -19.36 2.38 6.88
C ALA A 444 -18.16 2.42 7.85
N ARG A 445 -18.37 2.89 9.09
CA ARG A 445 -17.31 2.92 10.11
C ARG A 445 -16.86 1.51 10.52
N LEU A 446 -17.79 0.58 10.68
CA LEU A 446 -17.44 -0.81 10.98
C LEU A 446 -16.69 -1.48 9.82
N ALA A 447 -17.10 -1.22 8.58
CA ALA A 447 -16.42 -1.71 7.39
C ALA A 447 -15.01 -1.12 7.26
N TRP A 448 -14.88 0.19 7.48
CA TRP A 448 -13.61 0.90 7.47
C TRP A 448 -12.58 0.28 8.42
N SER A 449 -12.92 0.10 9.71
CA SER A 449 -11.95 -0.41 10.68
C SER A 449 -11.46 -1.81 10.32
N ARG A 450 -12.36 -2.66 9.80
CA ARG A 450 -11.99 -4.02 9.36
C ARG A 450 -11.11 -3.98 8.10
N ALA A 451 -11.44 -3.14 7.12
CA ALA A 451 -10.66 -2.96 5.90
C ALA A 451 -9.26 -2.42 6.20
N LEU A 452 -9.16 -1.43 7.08
CA LEU A 452 -7.90 -0.86 7.52
C LEU A 452 -7.00 -1.91 8.17
N GLU A 453 -7.57 -2.80 8.99
CA GLU A 453 -6.84 -3.92 9.59
C GLU A 453 -6.25 -4.85 8.54
N ALA A 454 -7.07 -5.28 7.57
CA ALA A 454 -6.64 -6.19 6.50
C ALA A 454 -5.53 -5.57 5.65
N LEU A 455 -5.66 -4.29 5.30
CA LEU A 455 -4.67 -3.55 4.53
C LEU A 455 -3.36 -3.39 5.32
N LYS A 456 -3.42 -2.90 6.57
CA LYS A 456 -2.23 -2.74 7.44
C LYS A 456 -1.51 -4.07 7.60
N ARG A 457 -2.22 -5.18 7.87
CA ARG A 457 -1.65 -6.53 7.95
C ARG A 457 -1.01 -6.99 6.64
N GLY A 458 -1.64 -6.72 5.49
CA GLY A 458 -1.09 -7.04 4.17
C GLY A 458 0.28 -6.40 3.93
N PHE A 459 0.49 -5.17 4.43
CA PHE A 459 1.79 -4.48 4.37
C PHE A 459 2.77 -4.88 5.49
N GLY A 460 2.39 -5.77 6.40
CA GLY A 460 3.25 -6.28 7.47
C GLY A 460 3.16 -5.52 8.79
N TRP A 461 2.09 -4.76 9.05
CA TRP A 461 1.79 -4.25 10.39
C TRP A 461 1.37 -5.41 11.32
N PRO A 462 1.78 -5.42 12.62
CA PRO A 462 2.50 -4.36 13.36
C PRO A 462 4.03 -4.40 13.24
N GLY A 463 4.61 -5.36 12.50
CA GLY A 463 6.06 -5.55 12.42
C GLY A 463 6.84 -4.54 11.57
N THR A 464 6.16 -3.65 10.85
CA THR A 464 6.78 -2.63 9.97
C THR A 464 6.54 -1.22 10.51
N ARG A 465 7.53 -0.33 10.35
CA ARG A 465 7.42 1.07 10.79
C ARG A 465 6.38 1.81 9.98
N TRP A 466 5.33 2.31 10.63
CA TRP A 466 4.27 3.08 10.00
C TRP A 466 4.54 4.58 10.15
N GLY A 467 4.27 5.37 9.11
CA GLY A 467 4.51 6.83 9.15
C GLY A 467 3.50 7.60 10.00
N VAL A 468 2.36 6.97 10.29
CA VAL A 468 1.34 7.51 11.21
C VAL A 468 1.65 7.00 12.62
N PRO A 469 1.57 7.86 13.65
CA PRO A 469 1.72 7.45 15.04
C PRO A 469 0.81 6.27 15.39
N ASP A 470 1.33 5.35 16.20
CA ASP A 470 0.53 4.26 16.71
C ASP A 470 -0.58 4.78 17.63
N VAL A 471 -1.75 4.13 17.59
CA VAL A 471 -2.93 4.59 18.35
C VAL A 471 -2.67 4.57 19.85
N GLU A 472 -1.88 3.62 20.35
CA GLU A 472 -1.51 3.56 21.77
C GLU A 472 -0.62 4.74 22.16
N ALA A 473 0.32 5.14 21.31
CA ALA A 473 1.18 6.28 21.60
C ALA A 473 0.37 7.59 21.74
N VAL A 474 -0.60 7.82 20.85
CA VAL A 474 -1.49 8.99 20.92
C VAL A 474 -2.36 8.93 22.18
N TRP A 475 -2.80 7.73 22.57
CA TRP A 475 -3.64 7.52 23.74
C TRP A 475 -2.91 7.67 25.07
N GLU A 476 -1.67 7.18 25.16
CA GLU A 476 -0.80 7.42 26.31
C GLU A 476 -0.47 8.90 26.46
N GLU A 477 -0.25 9.61 25.34
CA GLU A 477 -0.06 11.06 25.36
C GLU A 477 -1.32 11.80 25.84
N TYR A 478 -2.50 11.35 25.42
CA TYR A 478 -3.78 11.85 25.94
C TYR A 478 -3.87 11.68 27.46
N TRP A 479 -3.54 10.49 27.99
CA TRP A 479 -3.51 10.23 29.43
C TRP A 479 -2.46 11.04 30.17
N ARG A 480 -1.30 11.31 29.55
CA ARG A 480 -0.24 12.16 30.10
C ARG A 480 -0.69 13.61 30.21
N CYS A 481 -1.37 14.13 29.20
CA CYS A 481 -1.94 15.48 29.25
C CYS A 481 -3.04 15.58 30.31
N LEU A 482 -3.86 14.53 30.42
CA LEU A 482 -4.91 14.46 31.42
C LEU A 482 -4.33 14.41 32.84
N SER A 483 -3.34 13.54 33.09
CA SER A 483 -2.83 13.19 34.44
C SER A 483 -1.53 13.88 34.85
N GLY A 484 -0.97 14.73 33.98
CA GLY A 484 0.39 15.27 34.14
C GLY A 484 0.58 16.05 35.45
N PRO A 485 1.75 15.94 36.10
CA PRO A 485 2.05 16.75 37.27
C PRO A 485 2.01 18.23 36.89
N ALA A 486 1.44 19.08 37.74
CA ALA A 486 1.57 20.53 37.58
C ALA A 486 3.07 20.85 37.52
N SER A 487 3.53 21.52 36.46
CA SER A 487 4.94 21.90 36.38
C SER A 487 5.24 22.82 37.56
N SER A 488 5.97 22.29 38.55
CA SER A 488 6.45 23.06 39.70
C SER A 488 7.58 23.98 39.24
N SER A 489 7.24 25.00 38.46
CA SER A 489 8.14 26.08 38.05
C SER A 489 7.91 27.37 38.85
N GLY A 490 6.94 27.39 39.77
CA GLY A 490 6.78 28.45 40.76
C GLY A 490 7.64 28.15 42.00
N GLY A 491 8.71 28.90 42.21
CA GLY A 491 9.44 28.92 43.48
C GLY A 491 8.49 29.22 44.65
N GLU A 492 8.85 28.75 45.85
CA GLU A 492 8.05 28.72 47.09
C GLU A 492 7.54 30.08 47.64
N ASN A 493 7.47 31.14 46.83
CA ASN A 493 7.20 32.51 47.24
C ASN A 493 5.96 33.18 46.59
N ALA A 494 4.97 32.44 46.10
CA ALA A 494 3.67 33.02 45.71
C ALA A 494 2.71 33.07 46.92
N VAL A 495 2.63 34.25 47.55
CA VAL A 495 1.86 34.53 48.79
C VAL A 495 0.40 34.96 48.52
N ASP A 496 0.02 35.21 47.26
CA ASP A 496 -1.34 35.67 46.92
C ASP A 496 -2.24 34.52 46.39
N PRO A 497 -3.38 34.21 47.04
CA PRO A 497 -4.38 33.24 46.55
C PRO A 497 -4.91 33.57 45.15
N GLY A 498 -5.00 34.85 44.79
CA GLY A 498 -5.49 35.27 43.47
C GLY A 498 -4.52 34.94 42.32
N VAL A 499 -3.22 34.89 42.60
CA VAL A 499 -2.20 34.52 41.62
C VAL A 499 -2.19 33.00 41.41
N ARG A 500 -2.28 32.21 42.49
CA ARG A 500 -2.36 30.73 42.39
C ARG A 500 -3.57 30.25 41.59
N ALA A 501 -4.75 30.85 41.83
CA ALA A 501 -5.96 30.49 41.11
C ALA A 501 -5.86 30.76 39.60
N ARG A 502 -5.18 31.87 39.21
CA ARG A 502 -4.91 32.19 37.81
C ARG A 502 -3.89 31.24 37.19
N GLU A 503 -2.82 30.92 37.90
CA GLU A 503 -1.81 29.95 37.45
C GLU A 503 -2.41 28.55 37.24
N GLU A 504 -3.33 28.11 38.12
CA GLU A 504 -4.06 26.86 37.96
C GLU A 504 -5.01 26.86 36.75
N GLU A 505 -5.72 27.97 36.50
CA GLU A 505 -6.61 28.12 35.35
C GLU A 505 -5.83 28.17 34.02
N ASP A 506 -4.68 28.86 34.01
CA ASP A 506 -3.78 28.92 32.86
C ASP A 506 -3.18 27.54 32.56
N GLU A 507 -2.79 26.78 33.58
CA GLU A 507 -2.31 25.40 33.42
C GLU A 507 -3.40 24.45 32.89
N ARG A 508 -4.65 24.59 33.38
CA ARG A 508 -5.79 23.83 32.84
C ARG A 508 -6.06 24.17 31.37
N SER A 509 -6.01 25.46 31.03
CA SER A 509 -6.19 25.94 29.65
C SER A 509 -5.08 25.42 28.73
N ARG A 510 -3.83 25.39 29.22
CA ARG A 510 -2.67 24.85 28.49
C ARG A 510 -2.85 23.35 28.19
N ARG A 511 -3.24 22.55 29.19
CA ARG A 511 -3.52 21.11 29.01
C ARG A 511 -4.70 20.86 28.08
N ALA A 512 -5.76 21.64 28.21
CA ALA A 512 -6.91 21.55 27.31
C ALA A 512 -6.49 21.80 25.85
N ALA A 513 -5.62 22.78 25.61
CA ALA A 513 -5.06 23.03 24.28
C ALA A 513 -4.19 21.88 23.78
N GLU A 514 -3.36 21.26 24.62
CA GLU A 514 -2.56 20.07 24.28
C GLU A 514 -3.46 18.89 23.89
N ILE A 515 -4.48 18.58 24.69
CA ILE A 515 -5.45 17.51 24.42
C ILE A 515 -6.18 17.75 23.10
N VAL A 516 -6.68 18.96 22.88
CA VAL A 516 -7.37 19.32 21.63
C VAL A 516 -6.39 19.30 20.45
N GLY A 517 -5.11 19.59 20.67
CA GLY A 517 -4.04 19.43 19.69
C GLY A 517 -3.91 18.00 19.18
N LEU A 518 -4.09 17.00 20.05
CA LEU A 518 -4.08 15.57 19.69
C LEU A 518 -5.31 15.12 18.88
N MET A 519 -6.36 15.94 18.83
CA MET A 519 -7.62 15.59 18.16
C MET A 519 -7.65 16.00 16.68
N VAL A 520 -8.48 15.31 15.89
CA VAL A 520 -8.75 15.68 14.49
C VAL A 520 -9.29 17.11 14.37
N GLY A 521 -9.01 17.79 13.26
CA GLY A 521 -9.49 19.16 13.01
C GLY A 521 -8.75 20.27 13.79
N SER A 522 -7.79 19.94 14.65
CA SER A 522 -6.86 20.93 15.22
C SER A 522 -5.83 21.36 14.16
N GLY A 523 -5.69 22.67 13.94
CA GLY A 523 -4.73 23.26 12.98
C GLY A 523 -3.26 23.00 13.31
N MET A 524 -2.98 22.49 14.50
CA MET A 524 -1.74 21.82 14.83
C MET A 524 -1.85 20.37 14.34
N GLY A 525 -1.42 20.09 13.12
CA GLY A 525 -1.10 18.73 12.73
C GLY A 525 -0.14 18.12 13.76
N VAL A 526 -0.09 16.79 13.87
CA VAL A 526 1.19 16.19 14.31
C VAL A 526 2.19 16.71 13.29
N GLN A 527 3.05 17.66 13.69
CA GLN A 527 4.19 18.02 12.86
C GLN A 527 4.91 16.71 12.61
N LEU A 528 4.90 16.26 11.35
CA LEU A 528 5.75 15.18 10.90
C LEU A 528 7.17 15.75 10.80
N GLU A 529 7.70 16.24 11.92
CA GLU A 529 9.06 16.72 12.06
C GLU A 529 9.86 15.67 12.80
N SER A 530 11.00 15.36 12.20
CA SER A 530 11.98 14.38 12.58
C SER A 530 12.23 14.33 14.09
N LEU A 531 12.10 13.12 14.66
CA LEU A 531 12.86 12.72 15.84
C LEU A 531 14.36 12.72 15.47
N ALA A 532 15.01 13.86 15.66
CA ALA A 532 16.43 13.97 15.93
C ALA A 532 16.65 15.25 16.75
N MET A 533 16.65 15.08 18.08
CA MET A 533 17.28 16.04 18.97
C MET A 533 18.76 16.14 18.61
N ASP A 534 19.29 17.36 18.52
CA ASP A 534 20.58 17.60 19.15
C ASP A 534 20.58 18.96 19.86
N SER A 535 21.00 18.89 21.11
CA SER A 535 21.15 20.00 22.04
C SER A 535 22.55 20.58 21.85
N SER A 536 22.66 21.86 21.44
CA SER A 536 23.73 22.74 21.94
C SER A 536 23.60 24.18 21.43
N GLN A 537 23.94 25.09 22.35
CA GLN A 537 24.39 26.46 22.17
C GLN A 537 23.38 27.59 21.92
N SER A 538 22.98 28.20 23.05
CA SER A 538 23.26 29.60 23.40
C SER A 538 23.56 30.58 22.26
N GLY A 539 22.70 31.60 22.12
CA GLY A 539 22.98 32.79 21.32
C GLY A 539 21.94 33.87 21.55
N SER A 540 22.20 34.72 22.53
CA SER A 540 21.47 35.97 22.83
C SER A 540 21.32 36.89 21.63
N GLY A 541 20.13 37.44 21.41
CA GLY A 541 19.88 38.48 20.42
C GLY A 541 18.56 39.21 20.67
N SER A 542 18.61 40.17 21.59
CA SER A 542 17.54 41.12 21.90
C SER A 542 17.23 42.00 20.68
N GLN A 543 15.96 42.23 20.35
CA GLN A 543 15.50 43.57 19.94
C GLN A 543 13.98 43.70 19.95
N SER A 544 13.55 44.90 20.30
CA SER A 544 12.28 45.30 20.88
C SER A 544 11.49 46.24 19.95
N TYR A 545 10.16 46.10 20.01
CA TYR A 545 9.09 47.12 19.97
C TYR A 545 8.91 48.14 18.82
N SER A 546 7.60 48.42 18.61
CA SER A 546 6.89 49.57 18.01
C SER A 546 6.35 49.34 16.59
N GLY A 547 5.12 49.71 16.20
CA GLY A 547 3.99 50.37 16.86
C GLY A 547 3.03 50.91 15.79
N SER A 548 1.73 50.65 15.95
CA SER A 548 0.51 51.41 15.54
C SER A 548 0.38 52.11 14.16
N GLY A 549 -0.80 51.96 13.52
CA GLY A 549 -1.27 52.89 12.47
C GLY A 549 -2.52 52.44 11.69
N ASN A 550 -3.65 53.07 11.99
CA ASN A 550 -5.01 52.87 11.43
C ASN A 550 -5.22 53.60 10.08
N GLY A 551 -6.11 53.14 9.19
CA GLY A 551 -6.56 53.95 8.04
C GLY A 551 -7.43 53.23 6.98
N ASN A 552 -8.66 53.71 6.80
CA ASN A 552 -9.75 53.19 5.98
C ASN A 552 -9.80 53.84 4.57
N GLY A 553 -10.24 53.16 3.50
CA GLY A 553 -10.58 53.83 2.22
C GLY A 553 -10.63 53.01 0.91
N SER A 554 -11.83 52.54 0.56
CA SER A 554 -12.45 52.38 -0.79
C SER A 554 -11.64 52.07 -2.07
N GLY A 555 -11.92 50.90 -2.66
CA GLY A 555 -12.43 50.71 -4.04
C GLY A 555 -11.49 50.92 -5.26
N SER A 556 -10.97 49.82 -5.84
CA SER A 556 -10.88 49.67 -7.30
C SER A 556 -10.60 48.21 -7.72
N ILE A 557 -11.32 47.78 -8.75
CA ILE A 557 -11.28 46.45 -9.39
C ILE A 557 -9.97 46.29 -10.17
N ARG A 558 -9.14 45.30 -9.80
CA ARG A 558 -8.09 44.73 -10.68
C ARG A 558 -7.90 43.24 -10.39
N SER A 559 -8.00 42.45 -11.46
CA SER A 559 -7.82 40.99 -11.52
C SER A 559 -6.44 40.54 -10.99
N PRO A 560 -6.33 39.42 -10.24
CA PRO A 560 -5.05 38.90 -9.81
C PRO A 560 -4.51 37.88 -10.83
N GLY A 561 -3.42 38.23 -11.50
CA GLY A 561 -2.54 37.30 -12.20
C GLY A 561 -1.32 36.97 -11.33
N GLY A 562 -0.90 35.70 -11.35
CA GLY A 562 0.44 35.27 -10.95
C GLY A 562 0.58 34.78 -9.51
N GLY A 563 0.09 33.57 -9.24
CA GLY A 563 0.36 32.86 -7.98
C GLY A 563 1.82 32.38 -7.90
N GLY A 564 2.56 32.90 -6.92
CA GLY A 564 3.78 32.27 -6.45
C GLY A 564 3.43 30.99 -5.68
N ILE A 565 3.99 29.86 -6.12
CA ILE A 565 3.83 28.56 -5.47
C ILE A 565 4.67 28.61 -4.18
N SER A 566 4.04 29.02 -3.08
CA SER A 566 4.48 28.61 -1.75
C SER A 566 4.47 27.09 -1.71
N HIS A 567 5.51 26.47 -1.16
CA HIS A 567 5.57 25.05 -0.86
C HIS A 567 4.38 24.72 0.06
N VAL A 568 3.24 24.35 -0.51
CA VAL A 568 2.07 23.90 0.24
C VAL A 568 2.41 22.51 0.71
N SER A 569 2.75 22.39 1.99
CA SER A 569 2.60 21.12 2.70
C SER A 569 1.13 20.76 2.54
N GLU A 570 0.80 19.82 1.65
CA GLU A 570 -0.57 19.32 1.48
C GLU A 570 -1.00 18.69 2.82
N THR A 571 -1.59 19.51 3.68
CA THR A 571 -2.30 19.03 4.86
C THR A 571 -3.54 18.31 4.34
N CYS A 572 -3.46 16.99 4.26
CA CYS A 572 -4.61 16.16 3.98
C CYS A 572 -5.60 16.33 5.15
N THR A 573 -6.57 17.22 5.00
CA THR A 573 -7.60 17.46 6.01
C THR A 573 -8.61 16.33 5.95
N VAL A 574 -8.55 15.42 6.90
CA VAL A 574 -9.64 14.48 7.14
C VAL A 574 -10.85 15.28 7.61
N GLU A 575 -11.95 15.26 6.85
CA GLU A 575 -13.24 15.85 7.22
C GLU A 575 -13.94 15.02 8.32
N GLU A 576 -13.30 14.91 9.49
CA GLU A 576 -13.90 14.31 10.68
C GLU A 576 -13.88 15.31 11.83
N ASN A 577 -15.04 15.60 12.40
CA ASN A 577 -15.14 16.50 13.56
C ASN A 577 -14.75 15.74 14.83
N PRO A 578 -13.88 16.32 15.68
CA PRO A 578 -13.50 15.70 16.93
C PRO A 578 -14.71 15.66 17.85
N MET A 579 -14.90 14.58 18.61
CA MET A 579 -16.03 14.46 19.53
C MET A 579 -15.64 13.77 20.85
N VAL A 580 -16.04 14.37 21.96
CA VAL A 580 -16.03 13.73 23.28
C VAL A 580 -17.46 13.67 23.78
N ASN A 581 -17.90 12.51 24.27
CA ASN A 581 -19.26 12.30 24.76
C ASN A 581 -19.26 11.39 26.00
N CYS A 582 -19.66 11.97 27.12
CA CYS A 582 -20.05 11.29 28.34
C CYS A 582 -21.50 10.80 28.18
N VAL A 583 -21.67 9.57 27.72
CA VAL A 583 -22.94 9.05 27.21
C VAL A 583 -24.10 9.14 28.22
N PRO A 584 -23.92 8.79 29.52
CA PRO A 584 -25.03 8.82 30.46
C PRO A 584 -25.53 10.22 30.84
N THR A 585 -24.72 11.27 30.68
CA THR A 585 -25.07 12.67 31.01
C THR A 585 -25.23 13.55 29.78
N CYS A 586 -24.89 13.04 28.60
CA CYS A 586 -24.73 13.80 27.35
C CYS A 586 -23.75 14.98 27.46
N ALA A 587 -22.89 15.00 28.49
CA ALA A 587 -21.86 16.01 28.63
C ALA A 587 -20.76 15.78 27.58
N GLY A 588 -20.23 16.84 26.99
CA GLY A 588 -19.22 16.70 25.95
C GLY A 588 -19.20 17.87 24.96
N ALA A 589 -18.41 17.71 23.90
CA ALA A 589 -18.23 18.72 22.89
C ALA A 589 -17.79 18.10 21.55
N HIS A 590 -17.98 18.85 20.46
CA HIS A 590 -17.77 18.35 19.08
C HIS A 590 -17.02 19.33 18.15
N THR A 591 -16.46 20.41 18.70
CA THR A 591 -15.61 21.37 17.96
C THR A 591 -14.35 21.67 18.78
N PRO A 592 -13.20 21.99 18.16
CA PRO A 592 -11.99 22.31 18.91
C PRO A 592 -12.20 23.39 19.99
N SER A 593 -12.96 24.45 19.67
CA SER A 593 -13.28 25.52 20.62
C SER A 593 -14.17 25.07 21.78
N THR A 594 -15.19 24.24 21.52
CA THR A 594 -16.07 23.73 22.59
C THR A 594 -15.39 22.65 23.42
N LEU A 595 -14.51 21.86 22.80
CA LEU A 595 -13.68 20.87 23.48
C LEU A 595 -12.67 21.53 24.41
N THR A 596 -12.02 22.63 23.99
CA THR A 596 -11.10 23.37 24.85
C THR A 596 -11.83 23.85 26.11
N LYS A 597 -13.04 24.42 25.97
CA LYS A 597 -13.87 24.83 27.12
C LYS A 597 -14.28 23.64 27.99
N PHE A 598 -14.65 22.52 27.37
CA PHE A 598 -15.02 21.30 28.07
C PHE A 598 -13.87 20.76 28.94
N TYR A 599 -12.66 20.62 28.38
CA TYR A 599 -11.47 20.17 29.11
C TYR A 599 -10.97 21.17 30.15
N THR A 600 -11.18 22.48 29.95
CA THR A 600 -10.73 23.51 30.90
C THR A 600 -11.62 23.56 32.15
N HIS A 601 -12.94 23.45 31.99
CA HIS A 601 -13.89 23.78 33.06
C HIS A 601 -14.84 22.65 33.47
N GLN A 602 -15.08 21.65 32.62
CA GLN A 602 -16.18 20.70 32.81
C GLN A 602 -15.73 19.25 32.95
N PHE A 603 -14.57 18.89 32.41
CA PHE A 603 -14.09 17.52 32.34
C PHE A 603 -12.85 17.30 33.21
N LEU A 604 -12.86 16.21 33.98
CA LEU A 604 -11.75 15.65 34.77
C LEU A 604 -10.62 16.64 35.12
N PRO A 605 -10.76 17.44 36.20
CA PRO A 605 -9.63 18.14 36.78
C PRO A 605 -8.77 17.12 37.54
N LEU A 606 -7.87 16.39 36.85
CA LEU A 606 -6.81 15.65 37.52
C LEU A 606 -5.75 16.65 38.01
N SER A 607 -6.11 17.43 39.03
CA SER A 607 -5.15 18.17 39.84
C SER A 607 -4.62 17.22 40.93
N PRO A 608 -3.30 17.07 41.16
CA PRO A 608 -2.80 16.25 42.26
C PRO A 608 -2.73 17.06 43.57
N PRO A 609 -2.83 16.44 44.76
CA PRO A 609 -3.68 15.33 45.16
C PRO A 609 -4.53 15.74 46.37
N ASN A 610 -5.85 15.89 46.22
CA ASN A 610 -6.70 15.55 47.35
C ASN A 610 -6.80 14.02 47.34
N GLN A 611 -6.41 13.40 48.45
CA GLN A 611 -6.16 11.98 48.69
C GLN A 611 -7.31 11.00 48.36
N ASN A 612 -8.40 11.50 47.76
CA ASN A 612 -9.70 10.84 47.63
C ASN A 612 -10.19 10.74 46.17
N GLN A 613 -9.31 10.76 45.16
CA GLN A 613 -9.68 10.36 43.79
C GLN A 613 -8.60 9.47 43.16
N THR A 614 -8.98 8.31 42.65
CA THR A 614 -8.09 7.39 41.94
C THR A 614 -8.75 6.87 40.67
N ILE A 615 -7.95 6.75 39.60
CA ILE A 615 -8.33 6.08 38.36
C ILE A 615 -7.36 4.93 38.15
N ARG A 616 -7.88 3.73 37.94
CA ARG A 616 -7.09 2.52 37.71
C ARG A 616 -7.53 1.84 36.42
N LEU A 617 -6.60 1.58 35.51
CA LEU A 617 -6.85 0.76 34.32
C LEU A 617 -7.08 -0.70 34.75
N LEU A 618 -8.22 -1.25 34.34
CA LEU A 618 -8.62 -2.64 34.58
C LEU A 618 -8.28 -3.51 33.37
N SER A 619 -8.68 -3.06 32.17
CA SER A 619 -8.43 -3.76 30.92
C SER A 619 -8.27 -2.78 29.75
N ARG A 620 -7.53 -3.18 28.73
CA ARG A 620 -7.36 -2.42 27.47
C ARG A 620 -7.53 -3.36 26.28
N THR A 621 -8.31 -2.93 25.29
CA THR A 621 -8.43 -3.57 23.97
C THR A 621 -8.00 -2.61 22.88
N THR A 622 -6.97 -2.98 22.12
CA THR A 622 -6.41 -2.18 21.03
C THR A 622 -6.77 -2.76 19.66
N GLY A 623 -7.22 -1.91 18.74
CA GLY A 623 -7.47 -2.23 17.33
C GLY A 623 -6.66 -1.32 16.39
N PRO A 624 -6.85 -1.42 15.06
CA PRO A 624 -6.09 -0.65 14.07
C PRO A 624 -6.37 0.86 14.08
N ASP A 625 -7.50 1.26 14.67
CA ASP A 625 -8.02 2.63 14.73
C ASP A 625 -8.78 2.94 16.03
N ARG A 626 -8.66 2.11 17.07
CA ARG A 626 -9.49 2.22 18.27
C ARG A 626 -8.81 1.65 19.51
N ILE A 627 -9.12 2.23 20.66
CA ILE A 627 -8.75 1.71 21.98
C ILE A 627 -9.99 1.73 22.86
N VAL A 628 -10.21 0.65 23.60
CA VAL A 628 -11.25 0.56 24.62
C VAL A 628 -10.57 0.30 25.95
N ASP A 629 -10.62 1.27 26.84
CA ASP A 629 -10.12 1.17 28.22
C ASP A 629 -11.28 0.97 29.18
N GLU A 630 -11.18 -0.04 30.02
CA GLU A 630 -12.03 -0.23 31.18
C GLU A 630 -11.29 0.27 32.42
N LEU A 631 -11.91 1.16 33.19
CA LEU A 631 -11.29 1.92 34.25
C LEU A 631 -12.13 1.85 35.52
N LEU A 632 -11.47 1.72 36.67
CA LEU A 632 -12.09 1.96 37.96
C LEU A 632 -11.83 3.41 38.37
N LEU A 633 -12.89 4.21 38.46
CA LEU A 633 -12.87 5.51 39.11
C LEU A 633 -13.39 5.37 40.55
N SER A 634 -12.59 5.79 41.52
CA SER A 634 -12.98 5.89 42.91
C SER A 634 -12.81 7.31 43.40
N PHE A 635 -13.83 7.90 44.01
CA PHE A 635 -13.72 9.23 44.59
C PHE A 635 -14.67 9.49 45.76
N THR A 636 -14.49 10.58 46.49
CA THR A 636 -15.49 11.11 47.45
C THR A 636 -16.16 12.36 46.87
N HIS A 637 -17.49 12.40 46.82
CA HIS A 637 -18.26 13.49 46.19
C HIS A 637 -18.32 14.77 47.04
N THR A 638 -17.18 15.48 47.10
CA THR A 638 -16.96 16.68 47.92
C THR A 638 -17.26 18.00 47.18
N HIS A 639 -17.35 17.96 45.86
CA HIS A 639 -17.57 19.11 44.97
C HIS A 639 -18.49 18.67 43.82
N GLU A 640 -19.17 19.60 43.16
CA GLU A 640 -19.96 19.29 41.95
C GLU A 640 -19.04 18.76 40.83
N ILE A 641 -19.48 17.71 40.13
CA ILE A 641 -18.73 17.09 39.03
C ILE A 641 -19.57 17.18 37.75
N PRO A 642 -19.46 18.26 36.95
CA PRO A 642 -20.39 18.55 35.85
C PRO A 642 -20.53 17.44 34.80
N TRP A 643 -19.45 16.72 34.50
CA TRP A 643 -19.47 15.66 33.48
C TRP A 643 -20.13 14.35 33.97
N LEU A 644 -20.11 14.08 35.29
CA LEU A 644 -20.58 12.81 35.89
C LEU A 644 -21.93 12.98 36.64
N LEU A 645 -22.04 14.06 37.41
CA LEU A 645 -23.15 14.40 38.30
C LEU A 645 -23.55 15.88 38.09
N PRO A 646 -24.03 16.25 36.89
CA PRO A 646 -24.40 17.63 36.60
C PRO A 646 -25.49 18.12 37.57
N HIS A 647 -25.29 19.31 38.15
CA HIS A 647 -26.23 19.98 39.06
C HIS A 647 -26.52 19.24 40.37
N VAL A 648 -25.67 18.26 40.75
CA VAL A 648 -25.79 17.59 42.05
C VAL A 648 -24.81 18.24 43.03
N PRO A 649 -25.28 18.81 44.15
CA PRO A 649 -24.41 19.38 45.16
C PRO A 649 -23.58 18.29 45.85
N PRO A 650 -22.45 18.65 46.50
CA PRO A 650 -21.63 17.72 47.28
C PRO A 650 -22.46 16.87 48.23
N THR A 651 -22.15 15.57 48.30
CA THR A 651 -22.84 14.63 49.19
C THR A 651 -21.90 13.99 50.21
N ASP A 652 -20.58 14.21 50.07
CA ASP A 652 -19.51 13.66 50.90
C ASP A 652 -19.51 12.12 50.99
N ARG A 653 -20.16 11.46 50.03
CA ARG A 653 -20.21 10.00 49.95
C ARG A 653 -19.09 9.45 49.08
N PRO A 654 -18.49 8.31 49.45
CA PRO A 654 -17.59 7.59 48.57
C PRO A 654 -18.36 6.97 47.41
N VAL A 655 -17.80 7.07 46.21
CA VAL A 655 -18.35 6.53 44.97
C VAL A 655 -17.25 5.72 44.29
N ARG A 656 -17.61 4.51 43.87
CA ARG A 656 -16.80 3.65 43.01
C ARG A 656 -17.61 3.27 41.79
N VAL A 657 -17.04 3.50 40.61
CA VAL A 657 -17.72 3.23 39.35
C VAL A 657 -16.74 2.70 38.32
N ALA A 658 -17.14 1.65 37.61
CA ALA A 658 -16.44 1.19 36.42
C ALA A 658 -16.87 2.06 35.22
N LEU A 659 -15.88 2.61 34.52
CA LEU A 659 -16.04 3.42 33.32
C LEU A 659 -15.44 2.69 32.13
N VAL A 660 -16.05 2.83 30.96
CA VAL A 660 -15.50 2.36 29.70
C VAL A 660 -15.26 3.57 28.80
N MET A 661 -14.00 3.79 28.42
CA MET A 661 -13.58 4.82 27.49
C MET A 661 -13.28 4.18 26.14
N ALA A 662 -14.14 4.42 25.15
CA ALA A 662 -13.99 3.96 23.78
C ALA A 662 -13.47 5.10 22.89
N ALA A 663 -12.17 5.09 22.63
CA ALA A 663 -11.47 6.02 21.76
C ALA A 663 -11.40 5.49 20.32
N SER A 664 -11.65 6.35 19.33
CA SER A 664 -11.44 6.09 17.91
C SER A 664 -10.43 7.10 17.35
N PHE A 665 -9.56 6.64 16.48
CA PHE A 665 -8.48 7.41 15.89
C PHE A 665 -8.62 7.47 14.37
N CYS A 666 -8.09 8.54 13.80
CA CYS A 666 -8.04 8.73 12.35
C CYS A 666 -6.73 9.45 12.03
N ALA A 667 -5.91 8.89 11.15
CA ALA A 667 -4.64 9.50 10.75
C ALA A 667 -3.72 9.90 11.92
N GLY A 668 -3.64 9.05 12.95
CA GLY A 668 -2.79 9.29 14.12
C GLY A 668 -3.27 10.41 15.04
N LYS A 669 -4.55 10.79 14.92
CA LYS A 669 -5.21 11.76 15.81
C LYS A 669 -6.45 11.15 16.45
N LEU A 670 -6.80 11.64 17.63
CA LEU A 670 -8.01 11.23 18.34
C LEU A 670 -9.24 11.84 17.64
N ALA A 671 -10.10 10.99 17.09
CA ALA A 671 -11.31 11.41 16.37
C ALA A 671 -12.54 11.43 17.28
N ARG A 672 -12.66 10.42 18.14
CA ARG A 672 -13.84 10.26 18.99
C ARG A 672 -13.48 9.64 20.32
N LEU A 673 -14.11 10.11 21.38
CA LEU A 673 -14.07 9.51 22.70
C LEU A 673 -15.49 9.40 23.26
N ASN A 674 -15.98 8.17 23.40
CA ASN A 674 -17.21 7.90 24.13
C ASN A 674 -16.87 7.34 25.51
N ILE A 675 -17.52 7.86 26.55
CA ILE A 675 -17.31 7.45 27.94
C ILE A 675 -18.63 6.91 28.47
N TYR A 676 -18.64 5.66 28.90
CA TYR A 676 -19.80 4.93 29.41
C TYR A 676 -19.60 4.58 30.88
N TRP A 677 -20.68 4.62 31.64
CA TRP A 677 -20.77 4.07 32.99
C TRP A 677 -22.24 3.84 33.34
N ASP A 678 -22.49 3.15 34.45
CA ASP A 678 -23.84 3.04 34.99
C ASP A 678 -24.18 4.24 35.89
N GLN A 679 -24.97 5.17 35.34
CA GLN A 679 -25.41 6.36 36.09
C GLN A 679 -26.34 6.02 37.25
N ALA A 680 -27.11 4.93 37.17
CA ALA A 680 -27.99 4.54 38.27
C ALA A 680 -27.16 4.13 39.50
N SER A 681 -26.09 3.37 39.28
CA SER A 681 -25.15 2.98 40.34
C SER A 681 -24.49 4.18 41.01
N VAL A 682 -24.11 5.21 40.25
CA VAL A 682 -23.56 6.45 40.81
C VAL A 682 -24.62 7.16 41.66
N LEU A 683 -25.84 7.32 41.15
CA LEU A 683 -26.94 8.00 41.84
C LEU A 683 -27.37 7.31 43.15
N VAL A 684 -27.33 5.98 43.21
CA VAL A 684 -27.56 5.20 44.43
C VAL A 684 -26.46 5.47 45.46
N GLN A 685 -25.20 5.44 45.04
CA GLN A 685 -24.06 5.67 45.94
C GLN A 685 -24.06 7.08 46.54
N VAL A 686 -24.43 8.10 45.76
CA VAL A 686 -24.57 9.48 46.27
C VAL A 686 -25.86 9.73 47.05
N GLY A 687 -26.77 8.76 47.13
CA GLY A 687 -27.98 8.83 47.97
C GLY A 687 -29.18 9.50 47.33
N LEU A 688 -29.17 9.72 46.02
CA LEU A 688 -30.28 10.34 45.29
C LEU A 688 -31.35 9.34 44.82
N ARG A 689 -31.06 8.03 44.86
CA ARG A 689 -32.02 6.98 44.56
C ARG A 689 -32.00 5.86 45.59
N THR A 690 -33.18 5.34 45.91
CA THR A 690 -33.38 4.16 46.75
C THR A 690 -33.49 2.90 45.89
N VAL A 691 -32.88 1.81 46.38
CA VAL A 691 -32.78 0.51 45.69
C VAL A 691 -34.09 -0.29 45.74
N GLU A 692 -34.99 0.04 46.67
CA GLU A 692 -36.15 -0.79 47.04
C GLU A 692 -37.17 -1.08 45.92
N ARG A 693 -37.17 -0.33 44.82
CA ARG A 693 -38.18 -0.47 43.75
C ARG A 693 -37.62 -0.50 42.33
N LEU A 694 -36.30 -0.57 42.17
CA LEU A 694 -35.65 -0.52 40.87
C LEU A 694 -34.56 -1.60 40.81
N PRO A 695 -34.36 -2.27 39.66
CA PRO A 695 -33.29 -3.25 39.49
C PRO A 695 -31.94 -2.53 39.30
N VAL A 696 -31.49 -1.80 40.33
CA VAL A 696 -30.26 -1.01 40.35
C VAL A 696 -29.36 -1.50 41.48
N VAL A 697 -28.05 -1.44 41.25
CA VAL A 697 -27.03 -1.77 42.24
C VAL A 697 -26.26 -0.50 42.62
N GLY A 698 -25.57 -0.50 43.76
CA GLY A 698 -24.62 0.53 44.16
C GLY A 698 -23.17 0.13 43.87
N GLY A 699 -22.29 0.31 44.86
CA GLY A 699 -20.87 -0.03 44.74
C GLY A 699 -20.59 -1.53 44.55
N GLU A 700 -21.55 -2.40 44.88
CA GLU A 700 -21.43 -3.85 44.69
C GLU A 700 -21.30 -4.27 43.21
N GLY A 701 -21.77 -3.44 42.28
CA GLY A 701 -21.56 -3.67 40.84
C GLY A 701 -20.09 -3.67 40.46
N VAL A 702 -19.27 -2.83 41.10
CA VAL A 702 -17.82 -2.77 40.87
C VAL A 702 -17.12 -3.98 41.47
N GLU A 703 -17.55 -4.47 42.63
CA GLU A 703 -16.95 -5.67 43.25
C GLU A 703 -17.05 -6.90 42.33
N ARG A 704 -18.17 -7.03 41.60
CA ARG A 704 -18.35 -8.09 40.58
C ARG A 704 -17.41 -7.96 39.38
N VAL A 705 -16.99 -6.74 39.03
CA VAL A 705 -16.04 -6.50 37.92
C VAL A 705 -14.61 -6.81 38.36
N LEU A 706 -14.30 -6.62 39.65
CA LEU A 706 -12.97 -6.84 40.20
C LEU A 706 -12.71 -8.30 40.65
N SER A 707 -13.77 -9.08 40.88
CA SER A 707 -13.70 -10.51 41.20
C SER A 707 -13.45 -11.36 39.97
#